data_AF-A0A954YJ92-F1
#
_entry.id   AF-A0A954YJ92-F1
#
_cell.length_a   1.000
_cell.length_b   1.000
_cell.length_c   1.000
_cell.angle_alpha   90.00
_cell.angle_beta   90.00
_cell.angle_gamma   90.00
#
_symmetry.space_group_name_H-M   'P 1'
#
loop_
_entity.id
_entity.type
_entity.pdbx_description
1 polymer ?
#
loop_
_entity_poly.entity_id
_entity_poly.type
_entity_poly.pdbx_seq_one_letter_code
_entity_poly.pdbx_strand_id
1 'polypeptide(L)'
;MVEKQFPNYSKAVTAPRRNRVRRPALRVERLEPRALLAADAFSVLDGLRITEIDYHPLDPTSAELAAGFADADEFEFVEFQNISDQPLDLAGVQFTNGIDFTFPELTLAAHDFVLLARNLSAFAARHGDAGRVVGPYAGTLSNGGETLTLVDAALESLLSFSYQDDGLWPQAADGNGATLQVRDPLGDYDDPDNWQASLEWLGSPGRAGHDEAIPIVINEILANAAGGQDDYVELYNTGFAPLDLSGWYLSDTVTEPRKFRIPDGSILAAGDYLVFGANDFNPGGGASPTDFQLSANGESLGLYAVDGMGAIDRIIDFVEFGGTADGVALGRWPNATGPLFAMTDLSPDAANPGPVIPNVFVSELHYNSGEPAGSDAFEFIEVFNGGSDAQELAGWRLRGGVDYEFPAATQIVAGEAIVVISLDPIMAADEDPQAVAEKIAAFRAAYDLPESAQILVGYQGGLSNRGDLIELVGPATTTDTNGDFVPDELKDRVAYRDQAPWPLAADGEGDSLKRISGAHFGLLPESWRASVPSPTEFRADPNTFQVLEVRTHNAGFVLELNRPIDDSLWNLYETFENPTPADLSVVSQSAGALSGSVFWNEARTRLEWIKTGGPFEPGQYTITLSGRADGAVSTTGEALDGDDDGQPGGDFIELLEVDAHEMRTVRIVDFATQAGGQAATVTNDGIAVTIDDADGVQEIDLRIRFNPRLLTIVDAVFNEPFPIGWEIDQLDLSEPGLVDIGLSGPTPLPAGGRELFVLAASIPIAAPLGDSQIIEFEQAELNDGQIPARGDRGVQLVGLPGDASGNGQYSSFDAALLARLATGIDRGLSAYPNNDPVLIGSVLPPGVEIQLADVFEVAHTAIGLATSLNQDEANMFAAELLALTPPPSPAATWAWAMGYSLASNANASPTWEECDPAGQSTWRQHQENPLGVFAHFVARTSFDSSEFLTHSEPATRLERNAENADLIGKAVTTELSTSSNSGGI
;
A
#
# COMPACT_ATOMS: atom_id res chain seq x y z
N MET A 1 5.15 -28.22 56.26
CA MET A 1 5.68 -28.14 57.65
C MET A 1 6.89 -27.22 57.64
N VAL A 2 6.91 -26.24 58.55
CA VAL A 2 7.95 -25.21 58.82
C VAL A 2 8.12 -24.19 57.68
N GLU A 3 7.49 -23.01 57.62
CA GLU A 3 7.24 -21.91 58.58
C GLU A 3 8.46 -21.01 58.88
N LYS A 4 8.45 -19.77 58.34
CA LYS A 4 8.65 -18.45 59.00
C LYS A 4 9.04 -17.36 57.98
N GLN A 5 8.21 -16.36 57.66
CA GLN A 5 7.69 -15.20 58.42
C GLN A 5 8.64 -13.97 58.54
N PHE A 6 8.29 -12.92 57.76
CA PHE A 6 8.15 -11.47 58.09
C PHE A 6 9.38 -10.60 58.46
N PRO A 7 9.29 -9.22 58.46
CA PRO A 7 8.22 -8.30 58.01
C PRO A 7 8.63 -7.01 57.23
N ASN A 8 7.60 -6.33 56.71
CA ASN A 8 7.50 -4.91 56.31
C ASN A 8 7.98 -3.89 57.37
N TYR A 9 8.39 -2.66 56.96
CA TYR A 9 7.85 -1.38 57.48
C TYR A 9 8.28 -0.15 56.65
N SER A 10 7.41 0.87 56.72
CA SER A 10 7.19 2.02 55.85
C SER A 10 7.88 3.35 56.22
N LYS A 11 7.86 4.29 55.24
CA LYS A 11 7.68 5.78 55.33
C LYS A 11 8.89 6.74 55.41
N ALA A 12 9.01 7.51 54.31
CA ALA A 12 8.89 8.98 54.17
C ALA A 12 10.04 9.97 54.52
N VAL A 13 10.08 11.02 53.67
CA VAL A 13 10.53 12.43 53.86
C VAL A 13 11.86 12.88 53.19
N THR A 14 11.67 13.49 52.01
CA THR A 14 12.23 14.74 51.41
C THR A 14 13.53 15.42 51.94
N ALA A 15 14.51 15.56 51.01
CA ALA A 15 15.44 16.69 50.65
C ALA A 15 16.11 17.58 51.74
N PRO A 16 17.38 18.11 51.57
CA PRO A 16 17.88 18.77 50.35
C PRO A 16 19.40 18.69 50.00
N ARG A 17 19.72 19.23 48.81
CA ARG A 17 21.04 19.45 48.17
C ARG A 17 22.07 20.24 49.01
N ARG A 18 23.38 19.94 48.88
CA ARG A 18 24.47 20.84 48.38
C ARG A 18 25.91 20.29 48.51
N ASN A 19 26.58 20.22 47.35
CA ASN A 19 27.97 20.60 46.98
C ASN A 19 29.25 20.05 47.65
N ARG A 20 30.06 19.42 46.76
CA ARG A 20 31.53 19.49 46.52
C ARG A 20 32.50 19.18 47.68
N VAL A 21 33.51 18.33 47.40
CA VAL A 21 34.93 18.72 47.16
C VAL A 21 35.88 17.48 47.14
N ARG A 22 36.72 17.44 46.07
CA ARG A 22 38.08 16.85 45.86
C ARG A 22 38.36 15.34 46.01
N ARG A 23 38.83 14.75 44.89
CA ARG A 23 39.66 13.54 44.82
C ARG A 23 41.14 13.92 44.58
N PRO A 24 42.13 13.23 45.19
CA PRO A 24 43.53 13.34 44.78
C PRO A 24 44.02 12.11 43.98
N ALA A 25 44.72 12.45 42.91
CA ALA A 25 45.73 11.76 42.08
C ALA A 25 46.11 10.29 42.31
N LEU A 26 46.18 9.55 41.19
CA LEU A 26 47.19 8.50 40.97
C LEU A 26 47.70 8.52 39.52
N ARG A 27 48.93 8.05 39.39
CA ARG A 27 49.96 8.42 38.43
C ARG A 27 49.90 7.57 37.15
N VAL A 28 50.15 8.21 36.02
CA VAL A 28 50.17 7.64 34.66
C VAL A 28 51.30 6.61 34.51
N GLU A 29 50.94 5.36 34.25
CA GLU A 29 51.77 4.42 33.49
C GLU A 29 51.17 4.29 32.08
N ARG A 30 52.06 4.42 31.10
CA ARG A 30 51.78 4.49 29.68
C ARG A 30 51.43 3.07 29.18
N LEU A 31 50.15 2.79 29.04
CA LEU A 31 49.64 1.68 28.22
C LEU A 31 49.52 2.21 26.79
N GLU A 32 50.26 1.59 25.87
CA GLU A 32 50.08 1.79 24.42
C GLU A 32 48.60 1.51 24.07
N PRO A 33 47.96 2.30 23.19
CA PRO A 33 46.57 2.07 22.83
C PRO A 33 46.47 0.78 22.00
N ARG A 34 46.07 -0.31 22.64
CA ARG A 34 45.33 -1.39 21.99
C ARG A 34 43.83 -1.11 22.20
N ALA A 35 43.08 -1.23 21.11
CA ALA A 35 41.63 -1.18 21.02
C ALA A 35 40.98 0.21 21.16
N LEU A 36 40.87 0.92 20.03
CA LEU A 36 39.66 1.67 19.68
C LEU A 36 39.58 1.87 18.16
N LEU A 37 39.52 0.76 17.43
CA LEU A 37 39.10 0.66 16.02
C LEU A 37 38.40 -0.70 15.90
N ALA A 38 37.15 -0.75 16.32
CA ALA A 38 36.23 -1.88 16.13
C ALA A 38 34.83 -1.29 16.03
N ALA A 39 34.65 -0.48 14.99
CA ALA A 39 33.38 -0.16 14.38
C ALA A 39 33.73 -0.16 12.88
N ASP A 40 33.09 -1.06 12.15
CA ASP A 40 33.09 -1.23 10.69
C ASP A 40 34.34 -1.87 10.06
N ALA A 41 34.55 -3.15 10.36
CA ALA A 41 35.15 -4.06 9.39
C ALA A 41 34.09 -5.11 9.06
N PHE A 42 33.32 -4.90 8.00
CA PHE A 42 32.60 -5.98 7.32
C PHE A 42 33.61 -7.12 7.06
N SER A 43 33.22 -8.35 7.37
CA SER A 43 34.07 -9.47 7.00
C SER A 43 34.14 -9.49 5.47
N VAL A 44 35.31 -9.69 4.88
CA VAL A 44 35.42 -9.77 3.41
C VAL A 44 34.52 -10.90 2.87
N LEU A 45 34.26 -11.94 3.68
CA LEU A 45 33.39 -13.07 3.34
C LEU A 45 31.89 -12.75 3.37
N ASP A 46 31.50 -11.56 3.83
CA ASP A 46 30.10 -11.12 3.81
C ASP A 46 29.55 -10.97 2.39
N GLY A 47 30.41 -11.05 1.36
CA GLY A 47 30.02 -11.12 -0.05
C GLY A 47 29.75 -12.54 -0.58
N LEU A 48 29.92 -13.59 0.22
CA LEU A 48 29.58 -14.96 -0.21
C LEU A 48 28.09 -15.23 0.03
N ARG A 49 27.35 -15.58 -1.02
CA ARG A 49 25.91 -15.90 -0.95
C ARG A 49 25.59 -17.22 -1.61
N ILE A 50 24.63 -17.94 -1.06
CA ILE A 50 23.99 -19.08 -1.73
C ILE A 50 22.99 -18.50 -2.73
N THR A 51 23.02 -18.96 -3.98
CA THR A 51 22.18 -18.44 -5.07
C THR A 51 21.22 -19.48 -5.64
N GLU A 52 21.56 -20.76 -5.52
CA GLU A 52 20.76 -21.87 -6.07
C GLU A 52 20.96 -23.15 -5.25
N ILE A 53 19.91 -23.93 -5.06
CA ILE A 53 19.91 -25.21 -4.35
C ILE A 53 19.07 -26.22 -5.14
N ASP A 54 19.66 -27.37 -5.45
CA ASP A 54 18.93 -28.54 -5.96
C ASP A 54 18.79 -29.56 -4.83
N TYR A 55 17.79 -29.35 -3.97
CA TYR A 55 17.58 -30.14 -2.74
C TYR A 55 16.79 -31.43 -3.00
N HIS A 56 15.95 -31.45 -4.04
CA HIS A 56 15.23 -32.63 -4.49
C HIS A 56 15.37 -32.72 -6.01
N PRO A 57 16.47 -33.30 -6.52
CA PRO A 57 16.69 -33.37 -7.96
C PRO A 57 15.68 -34.27 -8.66
N LEU A 58 15.41 -33.98 -9.95
CA LEU A 58 14.59 -34.86 -10.79
C LEU A 58 15.16 -36.28 -10.84
N ASP A 59 14.24 -37.26 -10.89
CA ASP A 59 14.55 -38.68 -11.03
C ASP A 59 15.57 -38.97 -12.15
N PRO A 60 16.50 -39.94 -11.96
CA PRO A 60 17.51 -40.27 -12.95
C PRO A 60 16.90 -40.71 -14.29
N THR A 61 17.38 -40.11 -15.38
CA THR A 61 17.01 -40.50 -16.73
C THR A 61 17.50 -41.92 -17.05
N SER A 62 16.92 -42.56 -18.07
CA SER A 62 17.38 -43.87 -18.55
C SER A 62 18.87 -43.92 -18.91
N ALA A 63 19.45 -42.78 -19.35
CA ALA A 63 20.88 -42.68 -19.65
C ALA A 63 21.74 -42.61 -18.38
N GLU A 64 21.29 -41.88 -17.37
CA GLU A 64 21.94 -41.76 -16.06
C GLU A 64 21.88 -43.08 -15.28
N LEU A 65 20.73 -43.76 -15.30
CA LEU A 65 20.56 -45.11 -14.77
C LEU A 65 21.55 -46.10 -15.41
N ALA A 66 21.74 -46.00 -16.73
CA ALA A 66 22.70 -46.83 -17.46
C ALA A 66 24.16 -46.45 -17.13
N ALA A 67 24.43 -45.21 -16.74
CA ALA A 67 25.72 -44.74 -16.26
C ALA A 67 26.01 -45.15 -14.80
N GLY A 68 24.99 -45.65 -14.08
CA GLY A 68 25.10 -46.20 -12.74
C GLY A 68 24.64 -45.26 -11.63
N PHE A 69 24.01 -44.14 -11.97
CA PHE A 69 23.40 -43.21 -11.02
C PHE A 69 21.93 -43.58 -10.86
N ALA A 70 21.57 -44.10 -9.69
CA ALA A 70 20.25 -44.69 -9.44
C ALA A 70 19.45 -43.97 -8.36
N ASP A 71 20.07 -43.00 -7.71
CA ASP A 71 19.54 -42.24 -6.59
C ASP A 71 19.54 -40.76 -6.98
N ALA A 72 18.38 -40.09 -6.91
CA ALA A 72 18.20 -38.72 -7.43
C ALA A 72 19.05 -37.70 -6.64
N ASP A 73 19.10 -37.91 -5.34
CA ASP A 73 20.08 -37.41 -4.37
C ASP A 73 21.53 -37.31 -4.86
N GLU A 74 22.00 -38.18 -5.76
CA GLU A 74 23.38 -38.07 -6.28
C GLU A 74 23.62 -36.77 -7.08
N PHE A 75 22.56 -36.13 -7.55
CA PHE A 75 22.62 -34.93 -8.38
C PHE A 75 22.53 -33.62 -7.58
N GLU A 76 22.28 -33.69 -6.27
CA GLU A 76 22.14 -32.51 -5.41
C GLU A 76 23.36 -31.58 -5.46
N PHE A 77 23.10 -30.27 -5.43
CA PHE A 77 24.14 -29.25 -5.33
C PHE A 77 23.67 -27.99 -4.59
N VAL A 78 24.65 -27.23 -4.11
CA VAL A 78 24.48 -25.86 -3.60
C VAL A 78 25.40 -24.94 -4.40
N GLU A 79 24.84 -23.88 -4.98
CA GLU A 79 25.60 -22.85 -5.68
C GLU A 79 25.89 -21.66 -4.77
N PHE A 80 27.11 -21.13 -4.89
CA PHE A 80 27.52 -19.90 -4.25
C PHE A 80 27.98 -18.89 -5.29
N GLN A 81 27.66 -17.62 -5.04
CA GLN A 81 28.20 -16.48 -5.76
C GLN A 81 28.98 -15.57 -4.82
N ASN A 82 30.07 -14.99 -5.32
CA ASN A 82 30.68 -13.83 -4.69
C ASN A 82 30.04 -12.55 -5.25
N ILE A 83 29.12 -11.95 -4.50
CA ILE A 83 28.43 -10.71 -4.91
C ILE A 83 29.27 -9.44 -4.69
N SER A 84 30.50 -9.57 -4.18
CA SER A 84 31.39 -8.43 -3.93
C SER A 84 32.34 -8.14 -5.09
N ASP A 85 32.90 -6.92 -5.10
CA ASP A 85 33.92 -6.49 -6.07
C ASP A 85 35.34 -6.99 -5.76
N GLN A 86 35.52 -7.80 -4.72
CA GLN A 86 36.82 -8.31 -4.30
C GLN A 86 36.86 -9.84 -4.35
N PRO A 87 38.01 -10.47 -4.67
CA PRO A 87 38.12 -11.91 -4.58
C PRO A 87 38.02 -12.40 -3.13
N LEU A 88 37.29 -13.50 -2.91
CA LEU A 88 37.09 -14.14 -1.61
C LEU A 88 37.99 -15.36 -1.45
N ASP A 89 38.61 -15.53 -0.28
CA ASP A 89 39.31 -16.75 0.09
C ASP A 89 38.41 -17.62 0.96
N LEU A 90 37.95 -18.75 0.41
CA LEU A 90 36.99 -19.63 1.05
C LEU A 90 37.65 -20.66 1.97
N ALA A 91 38.97 -20.63 2.15
CA ALA A 91 39.68 -21.62 2.96
C ALA A 91 39.12 -21.72 4.39
N GLY A 92 38.57 -22.89 4.73
CA GLY A 92 38.02 -23.17 6.06
C GLY A 92 36.59 -22.68 6.29
N VAL A 93 35.94 -22.03 5.31
CA VAL A 93 34.48 -21.86 5.30
C VAL A 93 33.84 -23.24 5.33
N GLN A 94 32.82 -23.45 6.15
CA GLN A 94 32.22 -24.76 6.34
C GLN A 94 30.74 -24.70 6.72
N PHE A 95 30.02 -25.78 6.44
CA PHE A 95 28.70 -26.00 7.00
C PHE A 95 28.81 -26.55 8.43
N THR A 96 27.92 -26.10 9.31
CA THR A 96 27.74 -26.65 10.67
C THR A 96 26.34 -27.24 10.89
N ASN A 97 25.43 -27.06 9.94
CA ASN A 97 24.10 -27.66 9.91
C ASN A 97 23.69 -27.99 8.47
N GLY A 98 22.90 -29.05 8.32
CA GLY A 98 22.47 -29.64 7.05
C GLY A 98 23.48 -30.63 6.46
N ILE A 99 24.39 -30.13 5.60
CA ILE A 99 25.42 -30.94 4.94
C ILE A 99 26.80 -30.81 5.61
N ASP A 100 27.69 -31.77 5.35
CA ASP A 100 29.07 -31.77 5.86
C ASP A 100 30.08 -31.43 4.75
N PHE A 101 30.58 -30.19 4.76
CA PHE A 101 31.67 -29.76 3.87
C PHE A 101 32.51 -28.62 4.47
N THR A 102 33.83 -28.67 4.23
CA THR A 102 34.76 -27.57 4.51
C THR A 102 35.50 -27.23 3.22
N PHE A 103 35.43 -25.97 2.80
CA PHE A 103 36.09 -25.50 1.60
C PHE A 103 37.62 -25.62 1.74
N PRO A 104 38.31 -26.16 0.71
CA PRO A 104 39.77 -26.16 0.65
C PRO A 104 40.30 -24.74 0.37
N GLU A 105 41.62 -24.58 0.24
CA GLU A 105 42.19 -23.33 -0.29
C GLU A 105 41.59 -23.03 -1.67
N LEU A 106 40.71 -22.04 -1.74
CA LEU A 106 39.97 -21.67 -2.93
C LEU A 106 39.71 -20.17 -2.94
N THR A 107 40.22 -19.49 -3.97
CA THR A 107 39.92 -18.07 -4.20
C THR A 107 38.82 -17.93 -5.24
N LEU A 108 37.65 -17.43 -4.84
CA LEU A 108 36.54 -17.09 -5.73
C LEU A 108 36.70 -15.65 -6.22
N ALA A 109 36.68 -15.41 -7.53
CA ALA A 109 36.84 -14.05 -8.04
C ALA A 109 35.59 -13.20 -7.74
N ALA A 110 35.70 -11.87 -7.88
CA ALA A 110 34.54 -10.98 -7.82
C ALA A 110 33.49 -11.40 -8.85
N HIS A 111 32.23 -11.49 -8.44
CA HIS A 111 31.08 -11.87 -9.27
C HIS A 111 31.11 -13.30 -9.85
N ASP A 112 32.10 -14.13 -9.49
CA ASP A 112 32.21 -15.53 -9.94
C ASP A 112 31.36 -16.49 -9.08
N PHE A 113 31.04 -17.65 -9.66
CA PHE A 113 30.29 -18.75 -9.04
C PHE A 113 31.17 -19.95 -8.64
N VAL A 114 30.73 -20.70 -7.64
CA VAL A 114 31.24 -22.03 -7.30
C VAL A 114 30.09 -22.95 -6.91
N LEU A 115 30.10 -24.17 -7.45
CA LEU A 115 29.11 -25.21 -7.18
C LEU A 115 29.69 -26.22 -6.20
N LEU A 116 28.92 -26.59 -5.18
CA LEU A 116 29.22 -27.66 -4.25
C LEU A 116 28.28 -28.83 -4.52
N ALA A 117 28.77 -29.90 -5.15
CA ALA A 117 27.96 -31.05 -5.55
C ALA A 117 28.17 -32.27 -4.65
N ARG A 118 27.11 -33.06 -4.44
CA ARG A 118 27.16 -34.30 -3.66
C ARG A 118 27.98 -35.38 -4.34
N ASN A 119 27.73 -35.61 -5.63
CA ASN A 119 28.51 -36.52 -6.46
C ASN A 119 28.97 -35.82 -7.74
N LEU A 120 30.26 -35.47 -7.79
CA LEU A 120 30.89 -34.78 -8.93
C LEU A 120 30.69 -35.49 -10.28
N SER A 121 30.58 -36.83 -10.29
CA SER A 121 30.41 -37.60 -11.53
C SER A 121 28.95 -37.62 -12.00
N ALA A 122 28.00 -37.68 -11.07
CA ALA A 122 26.57 -37.60 -11.37
C ALA A 122 26.19 -36.19 -11.84
N PHE A 123 26.61 -35.16 -11.10
CA PHE A 123 26.44 -33.76 -11.46
C PHE A 123 26.97 -33.47 -12.88
N ALA A 124 28.21 -33.89 -13.19
CA ALA A 124 28.79 -33.69 -14.52
C ALA A 124 28.06 -34.48 -15.63
N ALA A 125 27.41 -35.60 -15.31
CA ALA A 125 26.63 -36.37 -16.27
C ALA A 125 25.32 -35.66 -16.65
N ARG A 126 24.72 -34.93 -15.69
CA ARG A 126 23.46 -34.19 -15.87
C ARG A 126 23.67 -32.79 -16.44
N HIS A 127 24.53 -31.99 -15.80
CA HIS A 127 24.69 -30.56 -16.11
C HIS A 127 25.88 -30.27 -17.04
N GLY A 128 26.74 -31.26 -17.32
CA GLY A 128 27.91 -31.08 -18.17
C GLY A 128 29.01 -30.22 -17.51
N ASP A 129 29.62 -29.33 -18.30
CA ASP A 129 30.66 -28.41 -17.82
C ASP A 129 30.01 -27.12 -17.28
N ALA A 130 29.71 -27.11 -15.98
CA ALA A 130 29.15 -25.97 -15.26
C ALA A 130 30.23 -25.08 -14.62
N GLY A 131 31.45 -25.10 -15.15
CA GLY A 131 32.55 -24.28 -14.63
C GLY A 131 33.19 -24.86 -13.37
N ARG A 132 33.09 -24.15 -12.24
CA ARG A 132 33.85 -24.47 -11.03
C ARG A 132 33.02 -25.29 -10.05
N VAL A 133 33.19 -26.61 -10.10
CA VAL A 133 32.53 -27.57 -9.20
C VAL A 133 33.51 -28.12 -8.17
N VAL A 134 33.12 -28.10 -6.89
CA VAL A 134 33.84 -28.68 -5.75
C VAL A 134 32.96 -29.70 -5.02
N GLY A 135 33.57 -30.52 -4.17
CA GLY A 135 32.92 -31.65 -3.49
C GLY A 135 33.81 -32.90 -3.48
N PRO A 136 33.24 -34.09 -3.21
CA PRO A 136 31.87 -34.29 -2.73
C PRO A 136 31.69 -33.74 -1.31
N TYR A 137 30.52 -33.19 -0.99
CA TYR A 137 30.10 -33.05 0.41
C TYR A 137 29.56 -34.39 0.95
N ALA A 138 29.45 -34.51 2.27
CA ALA A 138 28.82 -35.66 2.92
C ALA A 138 27.47 -35.28 3.52
N GLY A 139 26.59 -36.27 3.72
CA GLY A 139 25.18 -36.03 4.02
C GLY A 139 24.35 -35.93 2.74
N THR A 140 23.11 -35.49 2.90
CA THR A 140 22.11 -35.27 1.86
C THR A 140 21.44 -33.94 2.18
N LEU A 141 20.97 -33.22 1.16
CA LEU A 141 19.96 -32.21 1.42
C LEU A 141 18.64 -32.91 1.79
N SER A 142 17.80 -32.29 2.61
CA SER A 142 16.49 -32.82 2.95
C SER A 142 15.47 -32.43 1.88
N ASN A 143 14.79 -33.42 1.30
CA ASN A 143 13.70 -33.16 0.36
C ASN A 143 12.53 -32.44 1.05
N GLY A 144 12.30 -32.69 2.34
CA GLY A 144 11.24 -32.07 3.13
C GLY A 144 11.62 -30.77 3.85
N GLY A 145 12.64 -30.06 3.35
CA GLY A 145 13.19 -28.88 4.00
C GLY A 145 14.17 -29.14 5.15
N GLU A 146 15.03 -28.16 5.43
CA GLU A 146 15.96 -28.14 6.57
C GLU A 146 16.59 -26.76 6.80
N THR A 147 17.37 -26.63 7.89
CA THR A 147 18.20 -25.45 8.16
C THR A 147 19.64 -25.65 7.69
N LEU A 148 20.11 -24.77 6.82
CA LEU A 148 21.52 -24.69 6.41
C LEU A 148 22.23 -23.60 7.21
N THR A 149 23.42 -23.92 7.75
CA THR A 149 24.25 -22.93 8.47
C THR A 149 25.68 -22.96 7.95
N LEU A 150 26.11 -21.86 7.34
CA LEU A 150 27.45 -21.63 6.83
C LEU A 150 28.23 -20.71 7.79
N VAL A 151 29.43 -21.14 8.17
CA VAL A 151 30.33 -20.37 9.04
C VAL A 151 31.70 -20.18 8.39
N ASP A 152 32.41 -19.15 8.82
CA ASP A 152 33.80 -18.93 8.41
C ASP A 152 34.78 -19.87 9.14
N ALA A 153 36.08 -19.71 8.85
CA ALA A 153 37.15 -20.50 9.50
C ALA A 153 37.30 -20.24 11.02
N ALA A 154 36.72 -19.16 11.53
CA ALA A 154 36.67 -18.81 12.95
C ALA A 154 35.37 -19.29 13.65
N LEU A 155 34.45 -19.93 12.91
CA LEU A 155 33.11 -20.34 13.33
C LEU A 155 32.14 -19.16 13.56
N GLU A 156 32.40 -18.01 12.93
CA GLU A 156 31.45 -16.91 12.86
C GLU A 156 30.43 -17.20 11.74
N SER A 157 29.14 -16.97 12.02
CA SER A 157 28.06 -17.25 11.07
C SER A 157 28.13 -16.30 9.88
N LEU A 158 28.17 -16.87 8.67
CA LEU A 158 28.08 -16.12 7.41
C LEU A 158 26.64 -16.07 6.91
N LEU A 159 25.94 -17.21 6.95
CA LEU A 159 24.56 -17.35 6.49
C LEU A 159 23.89 -18.51 7.24
N SER A 160 22.67 -18.31 7.73
CA SER A 160 21.86 -19.37 8.33
C SER A 160 20.40 -19.14 8.00
N PHE A 161 19.73 -20.12 7.39
CA PHE A 161 18.33 -20.04 6.99
C PHE A 161 17.72 -21.42 6.87
N SER A 162 16.39 -21.49 6.81
CA SER A 162 15.65 -22.74 6.54
C SER A 162 14.89 -22.64 5.23
N TYR A 163 14.89 -23.72 4.45
CA TYR A 163 14.02 -23.89 3.29
C TYR A 163 13.01 -25.02 3.54
N GLN A 164 11.91 -25.03 2.80
CA GLN A 164 10.89 -26.10 2.82
C GLN A 164 10.50 -26.49 1.38
N ASP A 165 9.80 -27.61 1.23
CA ASP A 165 9.19 -28.11 -0.01
C ASP A 165 7.70 -27.81 -0.12
N ASP A 166 7.10 -27.27 0.95
CA ASP A 166 5.67 -27.04 1.06
C ASP A 166 5.32 -25.57 1.36
N GLY A 167 4.04 -25.35 1.64
CA GLY A 167 3.51 -24.04 2.00
C GLY A 167 3.65 -23.03 0.86
N LEU A 168 4.48 -22.01 1.09
CA LEU A 168 4.67 -20.90 0.15
C LEU A 168 6.00 -20.99 -0.61
N TRP A 169 6.74 -22.08 -0.42
CA TRP A 169 7.97 -22.34 -1.15
C TRP A 169 7.68 -22.83 -2.58
N PRO A 170 8.58 -22.59 -3.55
CA PRO A 170 8.37 -22.97 -4.94
C PRO A 170 8.28 -24.49 -5.17
N GLN A 171 7.07 -25.01 -5.38
CA GLN A 171 6.80 -26.44 -5.59
C GLN A 171 7.51 -27.04 -6.82
N ALA A 172 7.78 -26.26 -7.86
CA ALA A 172 8.49 -26.75 -9.05
C ALA A 172 9.96 -27.14 -8.75
N ALA A 173 10.53 -26.68 -7.62
CA ALA A 173 11.86 -27.05 -7.16
C ALA A 173 11.89 -28.38 -6.37
N ASP A 174 10.72 -28.94 -6.03
CA ASP A 174 10.59 -30.17 -5.23
C ASP A 174 10.54 -31.42 -6.14
N GLY A 175 11.67 -31.81 -6.75
CA GLY A 175 11.70 -33.01 -7.60
C GLY A 175 11.10 -32.81 -9.01
N ASN A 176 10.60 -31.62 -9.29
CA ASN A 176 9.85 -31.29 -10.50
C ASN A 176 10.70 -30.70 -11.65
N GLY A 177 12.02 -30.72 -11.48
CA GLY A 177 13.00 -30.37 -12.52
C GLY A 177 13.45 -28.92 -12.52
N ALA A 178 12.85 -28.05 -11.70
CA ALA A 178 13.46 -26.77 -11.35
C ALA A 178 14.39 -26.93 -10.14
N THR A 179 15.23 -25.93 -9.88
CA THR A 179 15.98 -25.78 -8.64
C THR A 179 15.44 -24.60 -7.84
N LEU A 180 15.77 -24.52 -6.56
CA LEU A 180 15.39 -23.42 -5.69
C LEU A 180 16.41 -22.28 -5.85
N GLN A 181 15.98 -21.14 -6.37
CA GLN A 181 16.83 -20.00 -6.72
C GLN A 181 16.47 -18.76 -5.90
N VAL A 182 17.48 -18.04 -5.43
CA VAL A 182 17.31 -16.79 -4.69
C VAL A 182 16.99 -15.65 -5.65
N ARG A 183 16.00 -14.80 -5.32
CA ARG A 183 15.67 -13.57 -6.06
C ARG A 183 16.61 -12.43 -5.71
N ASP A 184 16.77 -12.14 -4.42
CA ASP A 184 17.69 -11.13 -3.90
C ASP A 184 18.71 -11.78 -2.94
N PRO A 185 19.98 -11.93 -3.36
CA PRO A 185 21.05 -12.45 -2.50
C PRO A 185 21.32 -11.63 -1.22
N LEU A 186 20.73 -10.44 -1.09
CA LEU A 186 20.79 -9.61 0.13
C LEU A 186 19.47 -9.62 0.92
N GLY A 187 18.42 -10.24 0.40
CA GLY A 187 17.11 -10.37 1.05
C GLY A 187 17.12 -11.35 2.24
N ASP A 188 15.97 -11.50 2.90
CA ASP A 188 15.79 -12.51 3.95
C ASP A 188 15.73 -13.91 3.30
N TYR A 189 16.58 -14.82 3.73
CA TYR A 189 16.64 -16.18 3.19
C TYR A 189 15.59 -17.11 3.83
N ASP A 190 15.01 -16.72 4.97
CA ASP A 190 13.89 -17.44 5.56
C ASP A 190 12.53 -16.99 4.98
N ASP A 191 12.50 -15.93 4.17
CA ASP A 191 11.29 -15.49 3.47
C ASP A 191 11.13 -16.27 2.16
N PRO A 192 10.10 -17.13 2.01
CA PRO A 192 9.85 -17.85 0.77
C PRO A 192 9.63 -16.94 -0.44
N ASP A 193 9.19 -15.69 -0.25
CA ASP A 193 8.98 -14.74 -1.37
C ASP A 193 10.32 -14.31 -1.99
N ASN A 194 11.43 -14.42 -1.25
CA ASN A 194 12.80 -14.23 -1.77
C ASN A 194 13.31 -15.44 -2.56
N TRP A 195 12.51 -16.50 -2.68
CA TRP A 195 12.85 -17.69 -3.46
C TRP A 195 11.94 -17.85 -4.67
N GLN A 196 12.48 -18.49 -5.69
CA GLN A 196 11.74 -18.87 -6.89
C GLN A 196 12.20 -20.23 -7.38
N ALA A 197 11.34 -20.92 -8.13
CA ALA A 197 11.80 -22.03 -8.94
C ALA A 197 12.62 -21.47 -10.11
N SER A 198 13.71 -22.13 -10.47
CA SER A 198 14.48 -21.78 -11.66
C SER A 198 13.60 -21.83 -12.91
N LEU A 199 13.77 -20.85 -13.81
CA LEU A 199 13.08 -20.87 -15.10
C LEU A 199 13.72 -21.88 -16.05
N GLU A 200 15.01 -22.14 -15.87
CA GLU A 200 15.77 -23.16 -16.59
C GLU A 200 15.40 -24.57 -16.14
N TRP A 201 15.23 -25.44 -17.11
CA TRP A 201 15.11 -26.87 -16.86
C TRP A 201 16.42 -27.43 -16.29
N LEU A 202 16.35 -28.04 -15.10
CA LEU A 202 17.48 -28.52 -14.29
C LEU A 202 18.39 -27.39 -13.76
N GLY A 203 17.83 -26.20 -13.56
CA GLY A 203 18.53 -25.09 -12.93
C GLY A 203 19.54 -24.36 -13.82
N SER A 204 20.25 -23.41 -13.23
CA SER A 204 21.22 -22.53 -13.90
C SER A 204 22.67 -22.71 -13.44
N PRO A 205 23.16 -23.93 -13.10
CA PRO A 205 24.42 -24.06 -12.38
C PRO A 205 25.61 -23.44 -13.11
N GLY A 206 26.36 -22.62 -12.37
CA GLY A 206 27.59 -21.95 -12.77
C GLY A 206 27.37 -20.61 -13.48
N ARG A 207 26.13 -20.09 -13.51
CA ARG A 207 25.78 -18.80 -14.12
C ARG A 207 24.53 -18.22 -13.45
N ALA A 208 24.30 -16.93 -13.64
CA ALA A 208 23.01 -16.33 -13.27
C ALA A 208 21.88 -16.97 -14.10
N GLY A 209 20.75 -17.24 -13.44
CA GLY A 209 19.51 -17.64 -14.10
C GLY A 209 18.88 -16.49 -14.89
N HIS A 210 17.79 -16.80 -15.57
CA HIS A 210 16.97 -15.79 -16.22
C HIS A 210 16.02 -15.10 -15.24
N ASP A 211 16.05 -13.77 -15.21
CA ASP A 211 15.18 -12.97 -14.33
C ASP A 211 13.79 -12.70 -14.94
N GLU A 212 13.61 -12.95 -16.25
CA GLU A 212 12.36 -12.68 -16.96
C GLU A 212 11.60 -13.97 -17.30
N ALA A 213 10.45 -14.14 -16.64
CA ALA A 213 9.47 -15.15 -16.98
C ALA A 213 8.90 -14.88 -18.39
N ILE A 214 8.72 -15.95 -19.16
CA ILE A 214 8.02 -15.86 -20.44
C ILE A 214 6.53 -15.74 -20.14
N PRO A 215 5.81 -14.74 -20.69
CA PRO A 215 4.50 -14.32 -20.18
C PRO A 215 3.36 -15.21 -20.69
N ILE A 216 3.52 -16.53 -20.61
CA ILE A 216 2.48 -17.51 -20.90
C ILE A 216 2.17 -18.28 -19.63
N VAL A 217 0.90 -18.38 -19.30
CA VAL A 217 0.44 -19.12 -18.11
C VAL A 217 -0.60 -20.15 -18.50
N ILE A 218 -0.68 -21.23 -17.73
CA ILE A 218 -1.82 -22.15 -17.70
C ILE A 218 -2.96 -21.42 -16.99
N ASN A 219 -3.98 -21.01 -17.73
CA ASN A 219 -5.04 -20.12 -17.23
C ASN A 219 -6.27 -20.88 -16.71
N GLU A 220 -6.64 -21.98 -17.36
CA GLU A 220 -7.81 -22.79 -16.99
C GLU A 220 -7.57 -24.27 -17.32
N ILE A 221 -8.06 -25.16 -16.46
CA ILE A 221 -7.95 -26.62 -16.58
C ILE A 221 -9.33 -27.24 -16.33
N LEU A 222 -9.85 -28.01 -17.28
CA LEU A 222 -10.98 -28.92 -17.05
C LEU A 222 -10.45 -30.36 -17.09
N ALA A 223 -10.30 -30.97 -15.93
CA ALA A 223 -9.76 -32.33 -15.77
C ALA A 223 -10.84 -33.41 -15.53
N ASN A 224 -12.09 -33.00 -15.33
CA ASN A 224 -13.23 -33.90 -15.09
C ASN A 224 -14.45 -33.42 -15.88
N ALA A 225 -14.42 -33.56 -17.20
CA ALA A 225 -15.47 -33.06 -18.08
C ALA A 225 -16.82 -33.80 -17.93
N ALA A 226 -17.92 -33.04 -17.79
CA ALA A 226 -19.27 -33.58 -17.67
C ALA A 226 -20.00 -33.68 -19.03
N GLY A 227 -20.99 -34.57 -19.13
CA GLY A 227 -22.05 -34.44 -20.15
C GLY A 227 -21.60 -34.48 -21.62
N GLY A 228 -20.50 -35.14 -21.96
CA GLY A 228 -19.98 -35.25 -23.33
C GLY A 228 -19.10 -34.07 -23.77
N GLN A 229 -18.66 -33.24 -22.81
CA GLN A 229 -17.54 -32.32 -22.97
C GLN A 229 -16.21 -33.11 -23.01
N ASP A 230 -15.17 -32.48 -23.53
CA ASP A 230 -13.79 -32.98 -23.51
C ASP A 230 -13.00 -32.21 -22.45
N ASP A 231 -12.06 -32.88 -21.78
CA ASP A 231 -11.06 -32.24 -20.92
C ASP A 231 -10.24 -31.23 -21.74
N TYR A 232 -9.80 -30.14 -21.11
CA TYR A 232 -8.98 -29.13 -21.78
C TYR A 232 -7.98 -28.44 -20.85
N VAL A 233 -6.94 -27.89 -21.49
CA VAL A 233 -6.00 -26.93 -20.91
C VAL A 233 -6.07 -25.65 -21.73
N GLU A 234 -6.20 -24.52 -21.07
CA GLU A 234 -6.13 -23.20 -21.67
C GLU A 234 -4.85 -22.48 -21.27
N LEU A 235 -4.18 -21.89 -22.26
CA LEU A 235 -3.04 -21.00 -22.07
C LEU A 235 -3.46 -19.54 -22.30
N TYR A 236 -2.85 -18.62 -21.57
CA TYR A 236 -3.04 -17.18 -21.76
C TYR A 236 -1.72 -16.44 -21.88
N ASN A 237 -1.67 -15.42 -22.75
CA ASN A 237 -0.51 -14.55 -22.89
C ASN A 237 -0.68 -13.24 -22.09
N THR A 238 0.03 -13.13 -20.98
CA THR A 238 0.06 -11.96 -20.09
C THR A 238 0.92 -10.81 -20.62
N GLY A 239 1.65 -11.03 -21.71
CA GLY A 239 2.58 -10.07 -22.30
C GLY A 239 1.91 -9.12 -23.28
N PHE A 240 2.68 -8.11 -23.73
CA PHE A 240 2.21 -7.07 -24.65
C PHE A 240 2.47 -7.37 -26.13
N ALA A 241 3.02 -8.56 -26.45
CA ALA A 241 3.37 -8.96 -27.82
C ALA A 241 2.95 -10.41 -28.13
N PRO A 242 2.69 -10.74 -29.40
CA PRO A 242 2.42 -12.13 -29.80
C PRO A 242 3.64 -13.03 -29.60
N LEU A 243 3.42 -14.26 -29.14
CA LEU A 243 4.46 -15.27 -28.92
C LEU A 243 4.20 -16.54 -29.75
N ASP A 244 5.28 -17.08 -30.34
CA ASP A 244 5.22 -18.34 -31.08
C ASP A 244 5.49 -19.52 -30.14
N LEU A 245 4.46 -20.34 -29.90
CA LEU A 245 4.49 -21.51 -29.02
C LEU A 245 4.81 -22.81 -29.78
N SER A 246 5.16 -22.70 -31.07
CA SER A 246 5.40 -23.86 -31.95
C SER A 246 6.43 -24.81 -31.36
N GLY A 247 6.01 -26.05 -31.14
CA GLY A 247 6.91 -27.11 -30.69
C GLY A 247 7.27 -27.12 -29.21
N TRP A 248 6.64 -26.24 -28.41
CA TRP A 248 6.62 -26.36 -26.95
C TRP A 248 5.83 -27.59 -26.52
N TYR A 249 5.85 -27.90 -25.23
CA TYR A 249 5.21 -29.09 -24.69
C TYR A 249 4.32 -28.82 -23.48
N LEU A 250 3.19 -29.50 -23.40
CA LEU A 250 2.45 -29.74 -22.17
C LEU A 250 2.71 -31.17 -21.68
N SER A 251 2.78 -31.34 -20.36
CA SER A 251 2.91 -32.65 -19.74
C SER A 251 2.23 -32.72 -18.38
N ASP A 252 1.50 -33.81 -18.15
CA ASP A 252 0.90 -34.24 -16.88
C ASP A 252 1.91 -34.96 -15.96
N THR A 253 3.19 -34.98 -16.35
CA THR A 253 4.29 -35.50 -15.52
C THR A 253 5.63 -34.85 -15.88
N VAL A 254 6.41 -34.53 -14.86
CA VAL A 254 7.75 -33.96 -14.96
C VAL A 254 8.80 -34.97 -15.45
N THR A 255 8.57 -36.27 -15.23
CA THR A 255 9.51 -37.33 -15.66
C THR A 255 9.51 -37.57 -17.17
N GLU A 256 8.43 -37.16 -17.85
CA GLU A 256 8.28 -37.23 -19.30
C GLU A 256 7.76 -35.88 -19.84
N PRO A 257 8.56 -34.79 -19.84
CA PRO A 257 8.08 -33.43 -20.13
C PRO A 257 7.68 -33.20 -21.61
N ARG A 258 7.62 -34.26 -22.43
CA ARG A 258 7.41 -34.21 -23.88
C ARG A 258 6.18 -34.97 -24.36
N LYS A 259 5.10 -35.00 -23.56
CA LYS A 259 3.91 -35.79 -23.90
C LYS A 259 3.04 -35.14 -24.99
N PHE A 260 2.64 -33.88 -24.83
CA PHE A 260 1.87 -33.16 -25.87
C PHE A 260 2.70 -32.04 -26.49
N ARG A 261 3.06 -32.19 -27.77
CA ARG A 261 3.77 -31.14 -28.52
C ARG A 261 2.76 -30.15 -29.11
N ILE A 262 2.88 -28.88 -28.75
CA ILE A 262 2.10 -27.79 -29.33
C ILE A 262 2.35 -27.73 -30.85
N PRO A 263 1.30 -27.70 -31.70
CA PRO A 263 1.43 -27.70 -33.15
C PRO A 263 2.26 -26.53 -33.69
N ASP A 264 2.92 -26.75 -34.84
CA ASP A 264 3.62 -25.67 -35.54
C ASP A 264 2.62 -24.63 -36.07
N GLY A 265 2.95 -23.34 -35.91
CA GLY A 265 2.10 -22.20 -36.29
C GLY A 265 1.19 -21.69 -35.17
N SER A 266 1.30 -22.22 -33.95
CA SER A 266 0.58 -21.73 -32.77
C SER A 266 1.16 -20.40 -32.27
N ILE A 267 0.75 -19.30 -32.88
CA ILE A 267 1.11 -17.94 -32.46
C ILE A 267 -0.02 -17.39 -31.59
N LEU A 268 0.27 -17.12 -30.32
CA LEU A 268 -0.68 -16.58 -29.35
C LEU A 268 -0.49 -15.06 -29.21
N ALA A 269 -1.51 -14.26 -29.53
CA ALA A 269 -1.40 -12.81 -29.43
C ALA A 269 -1.41 -12.31 -27.98
N ALA A 270 -1.01 -11.05 -27.77
CA ALA A 270 -1.05 -10.39 -26.48
C ALA A 270 -2.49 -10.35 -25.93
N GLY A 271 -2.70 -10.86 -24.72
CA GLY A 271 -4.02 -10.89 -24.07
C GLY A 271 -5.03 -11.88 -24.67
N ASP A 272 -4.61 -12.77 -25.58
CA ASP A 272 -5.44 -13.82 -26.17
C ASP A 272 -5.25 -15.17 -25.43
N TYR A 273 -6.19 -16.09 -25.70
CA TYR A 273 -6.26 -17.43 -25.13
C TYR A 273 -5.95 -18.51 -26.18
N LEU A 274 -5.42 -19.65 -25.74
CA LEU A 274 -5.22 -20.83 -26.59
C LEU A 274 -5.65 -22.09 -25.85
N VAL A 275 -6.72 -22.72 -26.34
CA VAL A 275 -7.32 -23.92 -25.73
C VAL A 275 -6.91 -25.17 -26.50
N PHE A 276 -6.46 -26.19 -25.78
CA PHE A 276 -6.25 -27.55 -26.30
C PHE A 276 -7.17 -28.52 -25.55
N GLY A 277 -7.92 -29.33 -26.30
CA GLY A 277 -8.81 -30.34 -25.73
C GLY A 277 -8.32 -31.77 -25.91
N ALA A 278 -9.03 -32.74 -25.33
CA ALA A 278 -8.73 -34.18 -25.43
C ALA A 278 -8.53 -34.69 -26.87
N ASN A 279 -9.26 -34.12 -27.84
CA ASN A 279 -9.11 -34.45 -29.26
C ASN A 279 -7.84 -33.89 -29.91
N ASP A 280 -7.27 -32.80 -29.37
CA ASP A 280 -5.98 -32.27 -29.78
C ASP A 280 -4.85 -33.10 -29.19
N PHE A 281 -4.97 -33.46 -27.91
CA PHE A 281 -4.02 -34.31 -27.20
C PHE A 281 -3.87 -35.68 -27.87
N ASN A 282 -5.00 -36.32 -28.19
CA ASN A 282 -5.08 -37.71 -28.64
C ASN A 282 -5.97 -37.85 -29.90
N PRO A 283 -5.50 -37.37 -31.07
CA PRO A 283 -6.31 -37.32 -32.28
C PRO A 283 -6.68 -38.71 -32.80
N GLY A 284 -7.98 -38.99 -32.87
CA GLY A 284 -8.54 -40.29 -33.29
C GLY A 284 -9.09 -41.16 -32.15
N GLY A 285 -8.93 -40.71 -30.91
CA GLY A 285 -9.45 -41.34 -29.71
C GLY A 285 -8.63 -42.55 -29.24
N GLY A 286 -8.69 -42.79 -27.93
CA GLY A 286 -7.92 -43.83 -27.25
C GLY A 286 -6.58 -43.30 -26.79
N ALA A 287 -6.32 -43.42 -25.49
CA ALA A 287 -5.09 -42.97 -24.88
C ALA A 287 -4.37 -44.14 -24.21
N SER A 288 -3.07 -44.26 -24.48
CA SER A 288 -2.13 -45.10 -23.74
C SER A 288 -1.85 -44.45 -22.39
N PRO A 289 -1.48 -45.22 -21.35
CA PRO A 289 -1.02 -44.66 -20.07
C PRO A 289 0.19 -43.70 -20.20
N THR A 290 0.87 -43.70 -21.34
CA THR A 290 2.01 -42.82 -21.65
C THR A 290 1.62 -41.54 -22.38
N ASP A 291 0.38 -41.44 -22.85
CA ASP A 291 -0.10 -40.27 -23.59
C ASP A 291 -0.51 -39.17 -22.62
N PHE A 292 -0.44 -37.91 -23.05
CA PHE A 292 -0.94 -36.77 -22.27
C PHE A 292 -2.44 -36.91 -22.02
N GLN A 293 -2.84 -36.91 -20.75
CA GLN A 293 -4.22 -36.97 -20.28
C GLN A 293 -4.32 -36.19 -18.98
N LEU A 294 -5.49 -35.59 -18.72
CA LEU A 294 -5.76 -34.99 -17.44
C LEU A 294 -6.45 -35.98 -16.49
N SER A 295 -6.12 -35.90 -15.21
CA SER A 295 -6.66 -36.73 -14.14
C SER A 295 -7.68 -35.96 -13.31
N ALA A 296 -8.92 -36.46 -13.26
CA ALA A 296 -9.95 -35.95 -12.36
C ALA A 296 -9.58 -36.05 -10.87
N ASN A 297 -8.58 -36.87 -10.51
CA ASN A 297 -8.10 -37.03 -9.14
C ASN A 297 -7.04 -36.02 -8.72
N GLY A 298 -6.59 -35.15 -9.63
CA GLY A 298 -5.46 -34.25 -9.42
C GLY A 298 -4.13 -34.83 -9.90
N GLU A 299 -3.20 -33.94 -10.23
CA GLU A 299 -1.83 -34.18 -10.71
C GLU A 299 -1.05 -32.87 -10.86
N SER A 300 0.18 -32.97 -11.37
CA SER A 300 1.01 -31.85 -11.82
C SER A 300 0.82 -31.58 -13.32
N LEU A 301 0.79 -30.33 -13.75
CA LEU A 301 0.78 -29.92 -15.16
C LEU A 301 1.87 -28.89 -15.42
N GLY A 302 2.77 -29.20 -16.36
CA GLY A 302 3.85 -28.29 -16.77
C GLY A 302 3.76 -27.86 -18.23
N LEU A 303 4.12 -26.61 -18.49
CA LEU A 303 4.34 -26.01 -19.81
C LEU A 303 5.83 -25.78 -20.02
N TYR A 304 6.40 -26.34 -21.09
CA TYR A 304 7.84 -26.34 -21.35
C TYR A 304 8.18 -25.77 -22.72
N ALA A 305 9.14 -24.85 -22.75
CA ALA A 305 9.72 -24.36 -24.00
C ALA A 305 10.97 -25.16 -24.39
N VAL A 306 11.26 -25.13 -25.69
CA VAL A 306 12.42 -25.81 -26.27
C VAL A 306 13.44 -24.83 -26.84
N ASP A 307 14.71 -25.23 -26.80
CA ASP A 307 15.80 -24.49 -27.46
C ASP A 307 15.73 -24.63 -29.00
N GLY A 308 16.63 -23.93 -29.70
CA GLY A 308 16.75 -24.01 -31.16
C GLY A 308 17.19 -25.38 -31.70
N MET A 309 17.55 -26.33 -30.83
CA MET A 309 17.90 -27.72 -31.15
C MET A 309 16.78 -28.70 -30.77
N GLY A 310 15.69 -28.23 -30.16
CA GLY A 310 14.56 -29.03 -29.72
C GLY A 310 14.78 -29.76 -28.39
N ALA A 311 15.76 -29.35 -27.56
CA ALA A 311 15.92 -29.75 -26.16
C ALA A 311 14.92 -28.98 -25.27
N ILE A 312 14.45 -29.54 -24.15
CA ILE A 312 13.70 -28.72 -23.18
C ILE A 312 14.71 -27.77 -22.55
N ASP A 313 14.38 -26.49 -22.52
CA ASP A 313 15.27 -25.42 -22.05
C ASP A 313 14.68 -24.69 -20.85
N ARG A 314 13.36 -24.46 -20.87
CA ARG A 314 12.68 -23.68 -19.84
C ARG A 314 11.38 -24.30 -19.37
N ILE A 315 11.09 -24.12 -18.10
CA ILE A 315 9.79 -24.28 -17.47
C ILE A 315 9.09 -22.92 -17.57
N ILE A 316 7.96 -22.89 -18.26
CA ILE A 316 7.22 -21.64 -18.51
C ILE A 316 6.18 -21.42 -17.43
N ASP A 317 5.43 -22.47 -17.10
CA ASP A 317 4.49 -22.49 -16.00
C ASP A 317 4.35 -23.92 -15.48
N PHE A 318 4.07 -24.05 -14.19
CA PHE A 318 3.89 -25.33 -13.51
C PHE A 318 2.82 -25.17 -12.43
N VAL A 319 1.84 -26.07 -12.44
CA VAL A 319 0.73 -26.05 -11.49
C VAL A 319 0.47 -27.46 -10.97
N GLU A 320 0.19 -27.57 -9.68
CA GLU A 320 -0.34 -28.78 -9.06
C GLU A 320 -1.78 -28.54 -8.63
N PHE A 321 -2.63 -29.54 -8.83
CA PHE A 321 -4.02 -29.45 -8.43
C PHE A 321 -4.56 -30.77 -7.90
N GLY A 322 -5.50 -30.68 -6.97
CA GLY A 322 -6.19 -31.82 -6.37
C GLY A 322 -7.37 -32.34 -7.19
N GLY A 323 -8.25 -33.12 -6.56
CA GLY A 323 -9.44 -33.66 -7.23
C GLY A 323 -10.39 -32.57 -7.70
N THR A 324 -10.99 -32.75 -8.88
CA THR A 324 -11.92 -31.79 -9.47
C THR A 324 -13.34 -32.36 -9.56
N ALA A 325 -14.34 -31.50 -9.29
CA ALA A 325 -15.74 -31.87 -9.41
C ALA A 325 -16.16 -32.02 -10.88
N ASP A 326 -17.18 -32.85 -11.13
CA ASP A 326 -17.71 -33.11 -12.48
C ASP A 326 -18.18 -31.81 -13.16
N GLY A 327 -17.56 -31.46 -14.28
CA GLY A 327 -17.86 -30.28 -15.10
C GLY A 327 -17.37 -28.95 -14.53
N VAL A 328 -16.51 -28.95 -13.51
CA VAL A 328 -15.97 -27.74 -12.89
C VAL A 328 -14.52 -27.56 -13.30
N ALA A 329 -14.21 -26.43 -13.95
CA ALA A 329 -12.83 -26.09 -14.28
C ALA A 329 -12.10 -25.46 -13.08
N LEU A 330 -10.78 -25.63 -13.06
CA LEU A 330 -9.87 -24.86 -12.23
C LEU A 330 -9.32 -23.70 -13.05
N GLY A 331 -9.53 -22.45 -12.62
CA GLY A 331 -9.04 -21.26 -13.32
C GLY A 331 -8.18 -20.38 -12.44
N ARG A 332 -7.24 -19.63 -13.02
CA ARG A 332 -6.47 -18.61 -12.31
C ARG A 332 -7.38 -17.48 -11.84
N TRP A 333 -7.31 -17.11 -10.56
CA TRP A 333 -8.03 -15.96 -10.00
C TRP A 333 -7.16 -15.12 -9.05
N PRO A 334 -6.97 -13.80 -9.30
CA PRO A 334 -7.46 -13.03 -10.45
C PRO A 334 -7.01 -13.61 -11.79
N ASN A 335 -7.79 -13.38 -12.86
CA ASN A 335 -7.55 -13.98 -14.17
C ASN A 335 -6.09 -13.78 -14.62
N ALA A 336 -5.48 -14.85 -15.13
CA ALA A 336 -4.09 -14.92 -15.60
C ALA A 336 -2.96 -14.65 -14.59
N THR A 337 -3.23 -14.16 -13.38
CA THR A 337 -2.17 -13.79 -12.41
C THR A 337 -2.24 -14.56 -11.10
N GLY A 338 -3.44 -14.93 -10.65
CA GLY A 338 -3.61 -15.66 -9.40
C GLY A 338 -3.49 -17.18 -9.55
N PRO A 339 -3.63 -17.93 -8.45
CA PRO A 339 -3.60 -19.40 -8.48
C PRO A 339 -4.93 -19.99 -8.95
N LEU A 340 -4.92 -21.31 -9.13
CA LEU A 340 -6.06 -22.08 -9.61
C LEU A 340 -7.13 -22.28 -8.53
N PHE A 341 -8.37 -21.98 -8.86
CA PHE A 341 -9.56 -22.25 -8.05
C PHE A 341 -10.67 -22.88 -8.87
N ALA A 342 -11.58 -23.62 -8.23
CA ALA A 342 -12.81 -24.07 -8.87
C ALA A 342 -13.64 -22.87 -9.36
N MET A 343 -14.02 -22.86 -10.64
CA MET A 343 -14.72 -21.74 -11.29
C MET A 343 -16.24 -21.92 -11.27
N THR A 344 -16.99 -20.81 -11.26
CA THR A 344 -18.46 -20.84 -11.28
C THR A 344 -19.04 -21.34 -12.60
N ASP A 345 -18.36 -21.03 -13.70
CA ASP A 345 -18.69 -21.44 -15.06
C ASP A 345 -17.40 -21.78 -15.83
N LEU A 346 -17.50 -22.59 -16.88
CA LEU A 346 -16.40 -22.83 -17.82
C LEU A 346 -16.19 -21.59 -18.70
N SER A 347 -14.94 -21.18 -18.91
CA SER A 347 -14.60 -19.99 -19.71
C SER A 347 -13.56 -20.20 -20.81
N PRO A 348 -13.65 -21.27 -21.64
CA PRO A 348 -12.70 -21.44 -22.73
C PRO A 348 -12.76 -20.25 -23.70
N ASP A 349 -11.59 -19.74 -24.06
CA ASP A 349 -11.38 -18.56 -24.91
C ASP A 349 -11.92 -17.25 -24.31
N ALA A 350 -12.01 -17.16 -22.98
CA ALA A 350 -12.53 -16.00 -22.26
C ALA A 350 -11.88 -15.83 -20.87
N ALA A 351 -12.07 -14.66 -20.27
CA ALA A 351 -11.61 -14.43 -18.91
C ALA A 351 -12.39 -15.30 -17.91
N ASN A 352 -11.68 -15.83 -16.91
CA ASN A 352 -12.25 -16.64 -15.85
C ASN A 352 -13.35 -15.85 -15.10
N PRO A 353 -14.55 -16.42 -14.88
CA PRO A 353 -15.72 -15.70 -14.36
C PRO A 353 -15.66 -15.43 -12.86
N GLY A 354 -14.73 -16.07 -12.16
CA GLY A 354 -14.54 -16.00 -10.72
C GLY A 354 -14.72 -17.36 -10.04
N PRO A 355 -14.14 -17.55 -8.84
CA PRO A 355 -14.19 -18.85 -8.19
C PRO A 355 -15.54 -19.13 -7.51
N VAL A 356 -15.80 -20.41 -7.27
CA VAL A 356 -16.90 -20.87 -6.42
C VAL A 356 -16.62 -20.45 -4.98
N ILE A 357 -17.51 -19.66 -4.39
CA ILE A 357 -17.43 -19.28 -2.98
C ILE A 357 -17.79 -20.49 -2.11
N PRO A 358 -16.90 -20.93 -1.19
CA PRO A 358 -17.19 -22.06 -0.32
C PRO A 358 -18.22 -21.71 0.76
N ASN A 359 -19.12 -22.65 1.06
CA ASN A 359 -20.05 -22.50 2.19
C ASN A 359 -19.36 -22.70 3.55
N VAL A 360 -18.23 -23.42 3.58
CA VAL A 360 -17.43 -23.67 4.77
C VAL A 360 -16.01 -23.21 4.51
N PHE A 361 -15.50 -22.28 5.30
CA PHE A 361 -14.26 -21.56 5.03
C PHE A 361 -13.54 -21.18 6.33
N VAL A 362 -12.27 -20.79 6.21
CA VAL A 362 -11.48 -20.28 7.34
C VAL A 362 -11.90 -18.84 7.60
N SER A 363 -12.44 -18.58 8.79
CA SER A 363 -13.03 -17.30 9.15
C SER A 363 -12.14 -16.45 10.06
N GLU A 364 -11.26 -17.07 10.83
CA GLU A 364 -10.37 -16.38 11.74
C GLU A 364 -9.09 -17.21 11.94
N LEU A 365 -7.95 -16.54 11.96
CA LEU A 365 -6.64 -17.12 12.17
C LEU A 365 -5.87 -16.26 13.18
N HIS A 366 -5.42 -16.85 14.27
CA HIS A 366 -4.60 -16.17 15.25
C HIS A 366 -3.22 -16.83 15.29
N TYR A 367 -2.25 -16.16 14.68
CA TYR A 367 -0.83 -16.50 14.67
C TYR A 367 -0.07 -15.44 15.47
N ASN A 368 1.11 -15.77 16.00
CA ASN A 368 1.95 -14.84 16.76
C ASN A 368 1.20 -14.00 17.82
N SER A 369 0.49 -14.66 18.74
CA SER A 369 -0.52 -14.04 19.61
C SER A 369 -0.08 -12.99 20.65
N GLY A 370 1.21 -12.64 20.78
CA GLY A 370 1.74 -11.63 21.71
C GLY A 370 1.66 -11.97 23.22
N GLU A 371 2.43 -11.31 24.12
CA GLU A 371 2.53 -11.66 25.57
C GLU A 371 1.29 -11.25 26.45
N PRO A 372 0.86 -12.04 27.49
CA PRO A 372 1.47 -13.26 27.99
C PRO A 372 0.96 -14.49 27.22
N ALA A 373 0.98 -14.43 25.91
CA ALA A 373 1.00 -15.53 24.96
C ALA A 373 2.23 -15.41 24.04
N GLY A 374 3.44 -15.35 24.64
CA GLY A 374 4.68 -15.82 24.00
C GLY A 374 4.78 -17.35 23.97
N SER A 375 3.64 -18.03 23.85
CA SER A 375 3.57 -19.45 23.63
C SER A 375 2.47 -19.67 22.61
N ASP A 376 2.74 -20.46 21.58
CA ASP A 376 1.84 -21.05 20.58
C ASP A 376 0.63 -21.81 21.19
N ALA A 377 0.44 -21.70 22.52
CA ALA A 377 -0.61 -22.31 23.32
C ALA A 377 -2.02 -21.79 23.02
N PHE A 378 -2.15 -20.58 22.45
CA PHE A 378 -3.44 -19.95 22.14
C PHE A 378 -3.61 -19.56 20.67
N GLU A 379 -2.72 -20.02 19.80
CA GLU A 379 -2.92 -19.95 18.36
C GLU A 379 -4.07 -20.86 17.93
N PHE A 380 -4.86 -20.40 16.97
CA PHE A 380 -6.02 -21.13 16.51
C PHE A 380 -6.39 -20.85 15.06
N ILE A 381 -7.10 -21.81 14.48
CA ILE A 381 -7.77 -21.71 13.19
C ILE A 381 -9.27 -21.87 13.45
N GLU A 382 -10.06 -20.90 13.03
CA GLU A 382 -11.51 -20.97 13.04
C GLU A 382 -12.05 -21.34 11.66
N VAL A 383 -12.92 -22.35 11.61
CA VAL A 383 -13.67 -22.75 10.42
C VAL A 383 -15.14 -22.44 10.65
N PHE A 384 -15.76 -21.66 9.77
CA PHE A 384 -17.15 -21.25 9.85
C PHE A 384 -18.00 -21.87 8.73
N ASN A 385 -19.28 -22.15 9.03
CA ASN A 385 -20.26 -22.57 8.04
C ASN A 385 -21.23 -21.41 7.72
N GLY A 386 -20.99 -20.74 6.60
CA GLY A 386 -21.88 -19.71 6.03
C GLY A 386 -23.02 -20.25 5.17
N GLY A 387 -23.12 -21.57 4.99
CA GLY A 387 -24.21 -22.20 4.26
C GLY A 387 -25.55 -22.18 5.01
N SER A 388 -26.61 -22.64 4.34
CA SER A 388 -27.96 -22.75 4.93
C SER A 388 -28.22 -24.03 5.71
N ASP A 389 -27.37 -25.03 5.55
CA ASP A 389 -27.53 -26.37 6.09
C ASP A 389 -26.32 -26.76 6.95
N ALA A 390 -26.53 -27.68 7.90
CA ALA A 390 -25.43 -28.24 8.69
C ALA A 390 -24.51 -29.08 7.79
N GLN A 391 -23.20 -28.93 7.96
CA GLN A 391 -22.18 -29.66 7.21
C GLN A 391 -21.51 -30.73 8.09
N GLU A 392 -21.41 -31.96 7.58
CA GLU A 392 -20.63 -33.04 8.20
C GLU A 392 -19.19 -32.99 7.68
N LEU A 393 -18.22 -33.02 8.59
CA LEU A 393 -16.79 -32.84 8.27
C LEU A 393 -16.03 -34.18 8.19
N ALA A 394 -16.74 -35.30 7.98
CA ALA A 394 -16.09 -36.59 7.77
C ALA A 394 -15.20 -36.57 6.52
N GLY A 395 -13.91 -36.86 6.69
CA GLY A 395 -12.91 -36.81 5.62
C GLY A 395 -12.38 -35.41 5.30
N TRP A 396 -12.86 -34.37 5.97
CA TRP A 396 -12.31 -33.02 5.83
C TRP A 396 -11.01 -32.87 6.61
N ARG A 397 -10.16 -31.95 6.17
CA ARG A 397 -8.79 -31.78 6.65
C ARG A 397 -8.32 -30.33 6.59
N LEU A 398 -7.46 -29.94 7.53
CA LEU A 398 -6.55 -28.80 7.38
C LEU A 398 -5.18 -29.32 6.91
N ARG A 399 -4.55 -28.58 5.99
CA ARG A 399 -3.27 -28.90 5.33
C ARG A 399 -2.38 -27.65 5.20
N GLY A 400 -1.12 -27.85 4.81
CA GLY A 400 -0.08 -26.83 4.71
C GLY A 400 0.71 -26.73 6.01
N GLY A 401 0.85 -25.51 6.55
CA GLY A 401 1.55 -25.26 7.83
C GLY A 401 1.05 -26.05 9.02
N VAL A 402 -0.21 -26.52 8.94
CA VAL A 402 -0.79 -27.46 9.90
C VAL A 402 -1.36 -28.71 9.22
N ASP A 403 -1.35 -29.83 9.93
CA ASP A 403 -2.03 -31.06 9.53
C ASP A 403 -3.09 -31.44 10.58
N TYR A 404 -4.36 -31.54 10.16
CA TYR A 404 -5.46 -31.96 11.02
C TYR A 404 -6.54 -32.68 10.22
N GLU A 405 -6.96 -33.87 10.67
CA GLU A 405 -8.12 -34.58 10.13
C GLU A 405 -9.33 -34.42 11.07
N PHE A 406 -10.45 -33.93 10.54
CA PHE A 406 -11.66 -33.73 11.34
C PHE A 406 -12.28 -35.09 11.73
N PRO A 407 -12.64 -35.31 13.01
CA PRO A 407 -13.29 -36.55 13.42
C PRO A 407 -14.58 -36.80 12.66
N ALA A 408 -14.84 -38.04 12.24
CA ALA A 408 -16.00 -38.39 11.40
C ALA A 408 -17.38 -38.01 11.97
N ALA A 409 -17.51 -37.83 13.29
CA ALA A 409 -18.76 -37.40 13.91
C ALA A 409 -18.93 -35.88 14.02
N THR A 410 -17.97 -35.10 13.51
CA THR A 410 -17.96 -33.64 13.59
C THR A 410 -18.97 -33.06 12.61
N GLN A 411 -19.85 -32.21 13.11
CA GLN A 411 -20.79 -31.42 12.32
C GLN A 411 -20.68 -29.96 12.72
N ILE A 412 -20.78 -29.07 11.73
CA ILE A 412 -20.84 -27.62 11.91
C ILE A 412 -22.21 -27.14 11.42
N VAL A 413 -23.03 -26.60 12.33
CA VAL A 413 -24.36 -26.11 11.98
C VAL A 413 -24.24 -24.82 11.17
N ALA A 414 -25.21 -24.54 10.30
CA ALA A 414 -25.30 -23.27 9.59
C ALA A 414 -25.23 -22.08 10.57
N GLY A 415 -24.31 -21.15 10.32
CA GLY A 415 -24.08 -19.98 11.16
C GLY A 415 -23.26 -20.23 12.42
N GLU A 416 -22.67 -21.42 12.60
CA GLU A 416 -21.76 -21.74 13.70
C GLU A 416 -20.32 -21.91 13.20
N ALA A 417 -19.37 -21.77 14.13
CA ALA A 417 -17.93 -21.97 13.89
C ALA A 417 -17.37 -23.09 14.78
N ILE A 418 -16.30 -23.73 14.29
CA ILE A 418 -15.45 -24.65 15.04
C ILE A 418 -14.05 -24.05 15.13
N VAL A 419 -13.47 -24.10 16.32
CA VAL A 419 -12.09 -23.64 16.55
C VAL A 419 -11.17 -24.85 16.70
N VAL A 420 -10.06 -24.85 15.97
CA VAL A 420 -9.02 -25.88 16.03
C VAL A 420 -7.75 -25.27 16.62
N ILE A 421 -7.22 -25.88 17.68
CA ILE A 421 -6.02 -25.39 18.39
C ILE A 421 -4.91 -26.45 18.40
N SER A 422 -3.66 -26.01 18.57
CA SER A 422 -2.49 -26.89 18.64
C SER A 422 -2.59 -27.87 19.83
N LEU A 423 -1.81 -28.94 19.82
CA LEU A 423 -1.47 -29.70 21.03
C LEU A 423 0.04 -29.72 21.18
N ASP A 424 0.56 -29.23 22.31
CA ASP A 424 2.01 -29.25 22.55
C ASP A 424 2.58 -30.66 22.31
N PRO A 425 3.66 -30.83 21.54
CA PRO A 425 4.22 -32.15 21.20
C PRO A 425 4.58 -32.98 22.44
N ILE A 426 4.97 -32.31 23.53
CA ILE A 426 5.27 -32.94 24.82
C ILE A 426 3.99 -33.50 25.48
N MET A 427 2.84 -32.86 25.26
CA MET A 427 1.52 -33.32 25.74
C MET A 427 0.92 -34.40 24.83
N ALA A 428 1.20 -34.34 23.51
CA ALA A 428 0.77 -35.34 22.53
C ALA A 428 1.42 -36.72 22.75
N ALA A 429 2.63 -36.77 23.29
CA ALA A 429 3.36 -38.01 23.58
C ALA A 429 2.69 -38.91 24.66
N ASP A 430 1.77 -38.37 25.46
CA ASP A 430 1.17 -39.06 26.61
C ASP A 430 -0.35 -39.35 26.47
N GLU A 431 -1.00 -39.07 25.33
CA GLU A 431 -2.45 -39.29 25.05
C GLU A 431 -3.37 -39.08 26.29
N ASP A 432 -3.08 -38.10 27.15
CA ASP A 432 -3.80 -37.93 28.42
C ASP A 432 -5.10 -37.14 28.18
N PRO A 433 -6.30 -37.76 28.33
CA PRO A 433 -7.56 -37.04 28.15
C PRO A 433 -7.71 -35.86 29.13
N GLN A 434 -7.00 -35.88 30.25
CA GLN A 434 -7.01 -34.77 31.21
C GLN A 434 -6.23 -33.56 30.68
N ALA A 435 -5.08 -33.76 30.04
CA ALA A 435 -4.27 -32.70 29.44
C ALA A 435 -5.05 -31.96 28.33
N VAL A 436 -5.75 -32.70 27.47
CA VAL A 436 -6.62 -32.12 26.44
C VAL A 436 -7.75 -31.30 27.06
N ALA A 437 -8.42 -31.84 28.10
CA ALA A 437 -9.48 -31.13 28.80
C ALA A 437 -9.00 -29.84 29.49
N GLU A 438 -7.78 -29.86 30.07
CA GLU A 438 -7.15 -28.69 30.68
C GLU A 438 -6.80 -27.61 29.64
N LYS A 439 -6.29 -28.00 28.45
CA LYS A 439 -6.01 -27.05 27.36
C LYS A 439 -7.28 -26.38 26.84
N ILE A 440 -8.36 -27.15 26.62
CA ILE A 440 -9.67 -26.58 26.24
C ILE A 440 -10.18 -25.61 27.31
N ALA A 441 -10.08 -25.97 28.59
CA ALA A 441 -10.52 -25.11 29.68
C ALA A 441 -9.70 -23.80 29.76
N ALA A 442 -8.38 -23.87 29.52
CA ALA A 442 -7.51 -22.70 29.46
C ALA A 442 -7.86 -21.78 28.27
N PHE A 443 -8.06 -22.36 27.08
CA PHE A 443 -8.44 -21.61 25.88
C PHE A 443 -9.80 -20.91 26.08
N ARG A 444 -10.80 -21.62 26.60
CA ARG A 444 -12.11 -21.02 26.92
C ARG A 444 -11.98 -19.87 27.92
N ALA A 445 -11.13 -20.01 28.93
CA ALA A 445 -10.92 -18.95 29.92
C ALA A 445 -10.18 -17.74 29.35
N ALA A 446 -9.29 -17.93 28.36
CA ALA A 446 -8.56 -16.86 27.71
C ALA A 446 -9.48 -15.95 26.87
N TYR A 447 -10.43 -16.55 26.15
CA TYR A 447 -11.35 -15.85 25.24
C TYR A 447 -12.79 -15.71 25.76
N ASP A 448 -13.05 -16.00 27.04
CA ASP A 448 -14.38 -15.94 27.69
C ASP A 448 -15.48 -16.73 26.93
N LEU A 449 -15.13 -17.92 26.43
CA LEU A 449 -16.02 -18.71 25.56
C LEU A 449 -17.05 -19.53 26.33
N PRO A 450 -18.28 -19.69 25.80
CA PRO A 450 -19.32 -20.51 26.42
C PRO A 450 -18.97 -22.00 26.37
N GLU A 451 -19.58 -22.81 27.26
CA GLU A 451 -19.41 -24.28 27.24
C GLU A 451 -19.90 -24.92 25.93
N SER A 452 -20.79 -24.24 25.18
CA SER A 452 -21.28 -24.67 23.87
C SER A 452 -20.26 -24.50 22.74
N ALA A 453 -19.19 -23.72 22.94
CA ALA A 453 -18.13 -23.54 21.94
C ALA A 453 -17.49 -24.89 21.59
N GLN A 454 -17.52 -25.23 20.29
CA GLN A 454 -16.90 -26.44 19.77
C GLN A 454 -15.41 -26.19 19.50
N ILE A 455 -14.57 -26.73 20.39
CA ILE A 455 -13.12 -26.59 20.32
C ILE A 455 -12.53 -27.98 20.07
N LEU A 456 -11.78 -28.09 18.99
CA LEU A 456 -11.01 -29.26 18.60
C LEU A 456 -9.53 -29.00 18.86
N VAL A 457 -8.77 -30.05 19.17
CA VAL A 457 -7.38 -29.92 19.65
C VAL A 457 -6.52 -30.94 18.91
N GLY A 458 -5.31 -30.51 18.54
CA GLY A 458 -4.25 -31.43 18.11
C GLY A 458 -3.92 -31.41 16.64
N TYR A 459 -4.08 -30.27 15.95
CA TYR A 459 -3.36 -30.11 14.69
C TYR A 459 -1.85 -30.29 14.95
N GLN A 460 -1.17 -30.92 14.00
CA GLN A 460 0.28 -31.04 13.96
C GLN A 460 0.85 -29.87 13.13
N GLY A 461 2.14 -29.58 13.26
CA GLY A 461 2.74 -28.36 12.69
C GLY A 461 2.52 -27.16 13.60
N GLY A 462 2.56 -25.95 13.04
CA GLY A 462 2.41 -24.69 13.77
C GLY A 462 2.03 -23.56 12.82
N LEU A 463 1.49 -22.47 13.36
CA LEU A 463 1.30 -21.26 12.58
C LEU A 463 2.60 -20.48 12.59
N SER A 464 3.30 -20.42 11.46
CA SER A 464 4.53 -19.62 11.34
C SER A 464 4.27 -18.14 11.62
N ASN A 465 5.08 -17.55 12.50
CA ASN A 465 5.02 -16.11 12.80
C ASN A 465 5.35 -15.22 11.59
N ARG A 466 5.94 -15.76 10.52
CA ARG A 466 6.26 -15.01 9.29
C ARG A 466 5.21 -15.18 8.19
N GLY A 467 4.21 -16.03 8.42
CA GLY A 467 3.27 -16.44 7.39
C GLY A 467 3.38 -17.90 6.99
N ASP A 468 2.25 -18.45 6.53
CA ASP A 468 2.10 -19.86 6.18
C ASP A 468 0.94 -20.07 5.21
N LEU A 469 0.88 -21.25 4.59
CA LEU A 469 -0.27 -21.70 3.81
C LEU A 469 -1.16 -22.59 4.67
N ILE A 470 -2.43 -22.24 4.81
CA ILE A 470 -3.46 -23.08 5.41
C ILE A 470 -4.50 -23.42 4.35
N GLU A 471 -4.71 -24.71 4.11
CA GLU A 471 -5.73 -25.20 3.20
C GLU A 471 -6.80 -25.98 3.95
N LEU A 472 -8.06 -25.64 3.70
CA LEU A 472 -9.21 -26.45 4.09
C LEU A 472 -9.60 -27.30 2.90
N VAL A 473 -9.49 -28.62 3.03
CA VAL A 473 -9.85 -29.59 1.99
C VAL A 473 -10.95 -30.53 2.47
N GLY A 474 -11.79 -30.98 1.54
CA GLY A 474 -12.85 -31.96 1.80
C GLY A 474 -12.86 -33.08 0.77
N PRO A 475 -13.53 -34.20 1.04
CA PRO A 475 -13.60 -35.31 0.08
C PRO A 475 -14.33 -34.85 -1.19
N ALA A 476 -13.75 -35.11 -2.35
CA ALA A 476 -14.40 -34.87 -3.64
C ALA A 476 -15.70 -35.67 -3.76
N THR A 477 -16.60 -35.19 -4.61
CA THR A 477 -17.91 -35.85 -4.85
C THR A 477 -17.81 -37.11 -5.74
N THR A 478 -16.66 -37.36 -6.35
CA THR A 478 -16.37 -38.52 -7.20
C THR A 478 -15.45 -39.50 -6.50
N THR A 479 -15.71 -40.79 -6.69
CA THR A 479 -14.76 -41.86 -6.37
C THR A 479 -13.99 -42.23 -7.63
N ASP A 480 -12.77 -42.73 -7.49
CA ASP A 480 -12.06 -43.34 -8.63
C ASP A 480 -12.92 -44.45 -9.31
N THR A 481 -12.51 -44.89 -10.49
CA THR A 481 -13.25 -45.90 -11.28
C THR A 481 -13.40 -47.26 -10.58
N ASN A 482 -12.68 -47.48 -9.46
CA ASN A 482 -12.72 -48.70 -8.65
C ASN A 482 -13.50 -48.52 -7.33
N GLY A 483 -13.83 -47.29 -6.93
CA GLY A 483 -14.46 -46.96 -5.66
C GLY A 483 -13.51 -46.94 -4.45
N ASP A 484 -12.19 -46.96 -4.68
CA ASP A 484 -11.17 -47.20 -3.65
C ASP A 484 -10.45 -45.92 -3.17
N PHE A 485 -10.58 -44.81 -3.89
CA PHE A 485 -9.96 -43.51 -3.56
C PHE A 485 -10.94 -42.35 -3.79
N VAL A 486 -10.98 -41.40 -2.85
CA VAL A 486 -11.68 -40.11 -2.96
C VAL A 486 -10.62 -39.02 -2.82
N PRO A 487 -10.34 -38.23 -3.86
CA PRO A 487 -9.33 -37.17 -3.79
C PRO A 487 -9.80 -36.03 -2.88
N ASP A 488 -8.84 -35.31 -2.31
CA ASP A 488 -9.11 -34.09 -1.54
C ASP A 488 -9.38 -32.93 -2.53
N GLU A 489 -10.50 -32.24 -2.34
CA GLU A 489 -10.94 -31.07 -3.10
C GLU A 489 -10.74 -29.82 -2.22
N LEU A 490 -10.04 -28.82 -2.74
CA LEU A 490 -9.80 -27.55 -2.06
C LEU A 490 -11.12 -26.82 -1.80
N LYS A 491 -11.34 -26.39 -0.56
CA LYS A 491 -12.54 -25.64 -0.13
C LYS A 491 -12.21 -24.19 0.18
N ASP A 492 -11.16 -23.93 0.96
CA ASP A 492 -10.64 -22.58 1.20
C ASP A 492 -9.13 -22.65 1.37
N ARG A 493 -8.44 -21.54 1.12
CA ARG A 493 -6.98 -21.44 1.20
C ARG A 493 -6.63 -20.09 1.80
N VAL A 494 -5.66 -20.03 2.70
CA VAL A 494 -5.16 -18.80 3.35
C VAL A 494 -3.64 -18.81 3.29
N ALA A 495 -3.03 -17.80 2.68
CA ALA A 495 -1.57 -17.67 2.57
C ALA A 495 -1.10 -16.41 3.29
N TYR A 496 -1.28 -16.38 4.62
CA TYR A 496 -1.05 -15.17 5.40
C TYR A 496 0.44 -14.83 5.48
N ARG A 497 0.74 -13.55 5.73
CA ARG A 497 2.08 -13.00 5.91
C ARG A 497 2.11 -12.02 7.09
N ASP A 498 3.29 -11.85 7.68
CA ASP A 498 3.62 -10.79 8.65
C ASP A 498 4.01 -9.47 7.98
N GLN A 499 3.87 -9.38 6.66
CA GLN A 499 4.20 -8.21 5.85
C GLN A 499 3.02 -7.75 4.99
N ALA A 500 3.03 -6.46 4.65
CA ALA A 500 2.04 -5.87 3.75
C ALA A 500 2.02 -6.63 2.40
N PRO A 501 0.86 -6.78 1.74
CA PRO A 501 -0.43 -6.15 2.03
C PRO A 501 -1.29 -6.84 3.11
N TRP A 502 -0.78 -7.85 3.81
CA TRP A 502 -1.54 -8.46 4.92
C TRP A 502 -1.62 -7.52 6.13
N PRO A 503 -2.71 -7.59 6.92
CA PRO A 503 -2.87 -6.74 8.11
C PRO A 503 -1.79 -6.98 9.17
N LEU A 504 -0.87 -6.02 9.32
CA LEU A 504 0.30 -6.13 10.22
C LEU A 504 -0.06 -6.17 11.71
N ALA A 505 -1.18 -5.57 12.13
CA ALA A 505 -1.59 -5.58 13.53
C ALA A 505 -1.92 -7.00 14.05
N ALA A 506 -2.17 -7.96 13.14
CA ALA A 506 -2.34 -9.37 13.51
C ALA A 506 -1.02 -10.08 13.83
N ASP A 507 0.14 -9.45 13.60
CA ASP A 507 1.46 -10.00 13.90
C ASP A 507 2.00 -9.48 15.24
N GLY A 508 1.98 -10.30 16.29
CA GLY A 508 2.70 -10.01 17.54
C GLY A 508 2.09 -8.94 18.46
N GLU A 509 1.10 -8.18 17.97
CA GLU A 509 0.43 -7.12 18.74
C GLU A 509 -0.86 -7.60 19.46
N GLY A 510 -1.28 -8.85 19.21
CA GLY A 510 -2.36 -9.53 19.91
C GLY A 510 -3.71 -9.56 19.19
N ASP A 511 -3.81 -8.96 17.99
CA ASP A 511 -4.97 -9.12 17.11
C ASP A 511 -4.85 -10.42 16.29
N SER A 512 -5.99 -10.87 15.75
CA SER A 512 -6.10 -12.00 14.82
C SER A 512 -6.45 -11.52 13.42
N LEU A 513 -6.13 -12.34 12.42
CA LEU A 513 -6.68 -12.17 11.07
C LEU A 513 -8.12 -12.65 11.04
N LYS A 514 -9.05 -11.75 10.76
CA LYS A 514 -10.47 -12.07 10.63
C LYS A 514 -10.95 -11.84 9.19
N ARG A 515 -11.63 -12.82 8.65
CA ARG A 515 -12.23 -12.76 7.32
C ARG A 515 -13.33 -11.70 7.32
N ILE A 516 -13.25 -10.73 6.41
CA ILE A 516 -14.20 -9.61 6.32
C ILE A 516 -15.58 -10.10 5.88
N SER A 517 -15.60 -10.98 4.87
CA SER A 517 -16.82 -11.51 4.30
C SER A 517 -16.66 -12.97 3.89
N GLY A 518 -17.70 -13.76 4.12
CA GLY A 518 -17.78 -15.13 3.60
C GLY A 518 -17.88 -15.20 2.07
N ALA A 519 -18.05 -14.06 1.39
CA ALA A 519 -18.02 -13.96 -0.07
C ALA A 519 -16.61 -13.68 -0.65
N HIS A 520 -15.64 -13.34 0.20
CA HIS A 520 -14.26 -13.07 -0.22
C HIS A 520 -13.42 -14.36 -0.16
N PHE A 521 -12.21 -14.37 -0.73
CA PHE A 521 -11.35 -15.57 -0.83
C PHE A 521 -10.17 -15.51 0.14
N GLY A 522 -9.91 -16.60 0.86
CA GLY A 522 -8.98 -16.56 1.99
C GLY A 522 -7.54 -16.31 1.60
N LEU A 523 -7.21 -16.51 0.32
CA LEU A 523 -5.87 -16.30 -0.16
C LEU A 523 -5.54 -14.82 -0.31
N LEU A 524 -6.56 -13.99 -0.54
CA LEU A 524 -6.37 -12.59 -0.87
C LEU A 524 -6.24 -11.75 0.41
N PRO A 525 -5.14 -10.98 0.58
CA PRO A 525 -4.93 -10.12 1.74
C PRO A 525 -6.12 -9.19 2.02
N GLU A 526 -6.74 -8.64 0.99
CA GLU A 526 -7.93 -7.77 1.06
C GLU A 526 -9.19 -8.47 1.58
N SER A 527 -9.15 -9.78 1.79
CA SER A 527 -10.23 -10.55 2.41
C SER A 527 -10.15 -10.56 3.93
N TRP A 528 -9.06 -10.05 4.50
CA TRP A 528 -8.75 -10.11 5.91
C TRP A 528 -8.55 -8.74 6.50
N ARG A 529 -8.88 -8.62 7.79
CA ARG A 529 -8.52 -7.49 8.62
C ARG A 529 -7.90 -7.99 9.92
N ALA A 530 -7.05 -7.18 10.52
CA ALA A 530 -6.64 -7.41 11.90
C ALA A 530 -7.79 -6.98 12.82
N SER A 531 -8.11 -7.81 13.81
CA SER A 531 -9.09 -7.47 14.84
C SER A 531 -8.85 -8.25 16.11
N VAL A 532 -9.31 -7.71 17.23
CA VAL A 532 -9.30 -8.39 18.53
C VAL A 532 -9.86 -9.81 18.36
N PRO A 533 -9.14 -10.86 18.80
CA PRO A 533 -9.56 -12.23 18.53
C PRO A 533 -10.93 -12.54 19.15
N SER A 534 -11.78 -13.16 18.34
CA SER A 534 -13.17 -13.46 18.62
C SER A 534 -13.57 -14.89 18.26
N PRO A 535 -12.83 -15.91 18.74
CA PRO A 535 -13.12 -17.30 18.39
C PRO A 535 -14.57 -17.67 18.73
N THR A 536 -15.16 -18.48 17.87
CA THR A 536 -16.58 -18.85 17.76
C THR A 536 -17.56 -17.77 17.32
N GLU A 537 -17.10 -16.54 17.06
CA GLU A 537 -17.93 -15.43 16.61
C GLU A 537 -17.52 -14.91 15.22
N PHE A 538 -17.87 -15.68 14.18
CA PHE A 538 -17.86 -15.11 12.84
C PHE A 538 -19.12 -14.27 12.58
N ARG A 539 -18.91 -12.98 12.39
CA ARG A 539 -19.89 -12.07 11.82
C ARG A 539 -19.34 -11.66 10.45
N ALA A 540 -19.81 -12.31 9.37
CA ALA A 540 -19.63 -11.77 8.03
C ALA A 540 -20.08 -10.31 8.05
N ASP A 541 -19.30 -9.42 7.43
CA ASP A 541 -19.51 -7.98 7.26
C ASP A 541 -20.74 -7.47 8.03
N PRO A 542 -20.57 -6.69 9.11
CA PRO A 542 -21.71 -6.08 9.76
C PRO A 542 -22.53 -5.36 8.70
N ASN A 543 -23.86 -5.39 8.82
CA ASN A 543 -24.78 -4.76 7.86
C ASN A 543 -24.59 -3.22 7.76
N THR A 544 -23.53 -2.67 8.32
CA THR A 544 -23.20 -1.26 8.49
C THR A 544 -22.25 -0.75 7.41
N PHE A 545 -22.19 0.58 7.28
CA PHE A 545 -21.29 1.29 6.38
C PHE A 545 -19.93 1.50 7.08
N GLN A 546 -18.83 1.06 6.49
CA GLN A 546 -17.52 0.98 7.16
C GLN A 546 -16.36 1.35 6.24
N VAL A 547 -15.22 1.69 6.86
CA VAL A 547 -13.91 1.77 6.23
C VAL A 547 -13.32 0.36 6.13
N LEU A 548 -12.90 -0.04 4.94
CA LEU A 548 -12.26 -1.32 4.68
C LEU A 548 -10.75 -1.26 4.90
N GLU A 549 -10.12 -0.19 4.41
CA GLU A 549 -8.67 -0.08 4.37
C GLU A 549 -8.22 1.38 4.23
N VAL A 550 -7.04 1.68 4.77
CA VAL A 550 -6.31 2.91 4.51
C VAL A 550 -4.90 2.56 4.01
N ARG A 551 -4.57 3.00 2.79
CA ARG A 551 -3.22 2.86 2.21
C ARG A 551 -2.56 4.21 2.09
N THR A 552 -1.38 4.35 2.67
CA THR A 552 -0.65 5.63 2.64
C THR A 552 0.36 5.69 1.52
N HIS A 553 0.57 6.89 1.00
CA HIS A 553 1.67 7.21 0.10
C HIS A 553 2.32 8.52 0.57
N ASN A 554 3.45 8.88 -0.02
CA ASN A 554 4.22 10.05 0.41
C ASN A 554 3.40 11.37 0.42
N ALA A 555 2.51 11.57 -0.56
CA ALA A 555 1.69 12.77 -0.70
C ALA A 555 0.35 12.75 0.07
N GLY A 556 -0.02 11.64 0.71
CA GLY A 556 -1.38 11.46 1.20
C GLY A 556 -1.78 10.02 1.50
N PHE A 557 -3.06 9.72 1.39
CA PHE A 557 -3.57 8.36 1.58
C PHE A 557 -4.82 8.09 0.74
N VAL A 558 -5.08 6.80 0.55
CA VAL A 558 -6.28 6.25 -0.06
C VAL A 558 -7.08 5.56 1.03
N LEU A 559 -8.37 5.82 1.10
CA LEU A 559 -9.29 5.13 2.00
C LEU A 559 -10.37 4.42 1.16
N GLU A 560 -10.59 3.14 1.47
CA GLU A 560 -11.62 2.31 0.85
C GLU A 560 -12.81 2.09 1.77
N LEU A 561 -14.01 2.09 1.20
CA LEU A 561 -15.30 1.97 1.87
C LEU A 561 -16.07 0.78 1.31
N ASN A 562 -16.79 0.08 2.17
CA ASN A 562 -17.60 -1.07 1.76
C ASN A 562 -18.87 -0.69 0.97
N ARG A 563 -19.25 0.60 0.97
CA ARG A 563 -20.44 1.12 0.28
C ARG A 563 -20.18 2.52 -0.29
N PRO A 564 -20.91 2.93 -1.34
CA PRO A 564 -20.82 4.30 -1.87
C PRO A 564 -21.24 5.34 -0.84
N ILE A 565 -20.43 6.39 -0.65
CA ILE A 565 -20.78 7.56 0.18
C ILE A 565 -21.78 8.48 -0.54
N ASP A 566 -22.68 9.12 0.21
CA ASP A 566 -23.48 10.25 -0.27
C ASP A 566 -22.64 11.54 -0.21
N ASP A 567 -21.99 11.85 -1.33
CA ASP A 567 -21.15 13.03 -1.46
C ASP A 567 -21.92 14.35 -1.46
N SER A 568 -23.26 14.32 -1.52
CA SER A 568 -24.08 15.53 -1.39
C SER A 568 -24.15 16.05 0.05
N LEU A 569 -23.84 15.19 1.02
CA LEU A 569 -23.72 15.53 2.45
C LEU A 569 -22.28 15.82 2.86
N TRP A 570 -21.31 15.44 2.03
CA TRP A 570 -19.89 15.55 2.31
C TRP A 570 -19.45 16.98 2.58
N ASN A 571 -18.67 17.14 3.64
CA ASN A 571 -18.13 18.42 4.07
C ASN A 571 -16.67 18.29 4.53
N LEU A 572 -15.72 18.54 3.63
CA LEU A 572 -14.29 18.51 3.97
C LEU A 572 -13.88 19.69 4.89
N TYR A 573 -14.56 20.83 4.76
CA TYR A 573 -14.22 22.05 5.50
C TYR A 573 -15.47 22.85 5.88
N GLU A 574 -15.50 23.38 7.10
CA GLU A 574 -16.52 24.31 7.59
C GLU A 574 -16.62 25.58 6.70
N THR A 575 -17.83 25.91 6.24
CA THR A 575 -18.11 27.12 5.43
C THR A 575 -19.18 28.01 6.06
N PHE A 576 -19.31 29.25 5.57
CA PHE A 576 -20.41 30.14 5.96
C PHE A 576 -21.81 29.55 5.70
N GLU A 577 -21.97 28.79 4.63
CA GLU A 577 -23.25 28.20 4.24
C GLU A 577 -23.47 26.84 4.91
N ASN A 578 -22.39 26.13 5.23
CA ASN A 578 -22.39 24.84 5.93
C ASN A 578 -21.40 24.85 7.11
N PRO A 579 -21.82 25.27 8.32
CA PRO A 579 -20.95 25.39 9.48
C PRO A 579 -20.77 24.07 10.25
N THR A 580 -21.08 22.91 9.65
CA THR A 580 -20.83 21.61 10.29
C THR A 580 -19.33 21.32 10.31
N PRO A 581 -18.79 20.69 11.37
CA PRO A 581 -17.37 20.35 11.41
C PRO A 581 -17.00 19.40 10.28
N ALA A 582 -15.72 19.40 9.88
CA ALA A 582 -15.20 18.55 8.81
C ALA A 582 -15.51 17.06 9.04
N ASP A 583 -15.85 16.35 7.97
CA ASP A 583 -16.13 14.90 8.01
C ASP A 583 -14.85 14.08 7.95
N LEU A 584 -13.79 14.65 7.37
CA LEU A 584 -12.44 14.09 7.36
C LEU A 584 -11.48 15.10 8.00
N SER A 585 -10.65 14.63 8.93
CA SER A 585 -9.58 15.45 9.48
C SER A 585 -8.28 14.66 9.57
N VAL A 586 -7.17 15.36 9.32
CA VAL A 586 -5.81 14.81 9.41
C VAL A 586 -5.02 15.71 10.33
N VAL A 587 -4.49 15.14 11.41
CA VAL A 587 -3.76 15.90 12.44
C VAL A 587 -2.37 15.32 12.61
N SER A 588 -1.36 16.13 12.32
CA SER A 588 0.02 15.86 12.70
C SER A 588 0.23 16.14 14.18
N GLN A 589 0.91 15.25 14.91
CA GLN A 589 1.28 15.52 16.30
C GLN A 589 2.22 16.72 16.45
N SER A 590 3.06 16.98 15.44
CA SER A 590 4.05 18.06 15.46
C SER A 590 3.55 19.36 14.82
N ALA A 591 2.78 19.27 13.73
CA ALA A 591 2.33 20.42 12.94
C ALA A 591 0.86 20.81 13.20
N GLY A 592 0.06 19.97 13.87
CA GLY A 592 -1.36 20.20 14.08
C GLY A 592 -2.21 19.78 12.88
N ALA A 593 -3.40 20.38 12.74
CA ALA A 593 -4.32 20.06 11.65
C ALA A 593 -3.71 20.39 10.28
N LEU A 594 -3.80 19.45 9.36
CA LEU A 594 -3.34 19.60 7.99
C LEU A 594 -4.51 19.91 7.05
N SER A 595 -4.19 20.56 5.94
CA SER A 595 -5.12 20.81 4.84
C SER A 595 -4.72 19.98 3.61
N GLY A 596 -5.73 19.59 2.83
CA GLY A 596 -5.58 18.79 1.64
C GLY A 596 -6.85 18.78 0.77
N SER A 597 -6.80 18.04 -0.34
CA SER A 597 -7.92 17.87 -1.27
C SER A 597 -8.31 16.41 -1.39
N VAL A 598 -9.60 16.15 -1.64
CA VAL A 598 -10.19 14.80 -1.77
C VAL A 598 -10.61 14.52 -3.20
N PHE A 599 -10.29 13.33 -3.68
CA PHE A 599 -10.65 12.82 -4.99
C PHE A 599 -11.40 11.50 -4.84
N TRP A 600 -12.66 11.50 -5.29
CA TRP A 600 -13.51 10.31 -5.26
C TRP A 600 -13.34 9.49 -6.55
N ASN A 601 -13.34 8.16 -6.43
CA ASN A 601 -13.55 7.30 -7.59
C ASN A 601 -15.01 7.42 -8.10
N GLU A 602 -15.28 6.91 -9.31
CA GLU A 602 -16.62 6.98 -9.90
C GLU A 602 -17.69 6.28 -9.05
N ALA A 603 -17.32 5.17 -8.38
CA ALA A 603 -18.22 4.38 -7.53
C ALA A 603 -18.49 5.00 -6.15
N ARG A 604 -17.78 6.06 -5.74
CA ARG A 604 -17.84 6.69 -4.41
C ARG A 604 -17.52 5.76 -3.24
N THR A 605 -16.73 4.72 -3.49
CA THR A 605 -16.25 3.75 -2.51
C THR A 605 -14.77 3.93 -2.18
N ARG A 606 -14.06 4.79 -2.92
CA ARG A 606 -12.64 5.08 -2.70
C ARG A 606 -12.46 6.59 -2.70
N LEU A 607 -11.80 7.11 -1.68
CA LEU A 607 -11.35 8.50 -1.62
C LEU A 607 -9.83 8.55 -1.54
N GLU A 608 -9.24 9.48 -2.26
CA GLU A 608 -7.82 9.77 -2.20
C GLU A 608 -7.64 11.18 -1.67
N TRP A 609 -6.95 11.30 -0.54
CA TRP A 609 -6.67 12.58 0.10
C TRP A 609 -5.22 12.96 -0.17
N ILE A 610 -5.01 14.14 -0.76
CA ILE A 610 -3.68 14.69 -1.07
C ILE A 610 -3.41 15.90 -0.20
N LYS A 611 -2.27 15.88 0.50
CA LYS A 611 -1.83 16.98 1.36
C LYS A 611 -1.42 18.18 0.53
N THR A 612 -1.95 19.36 0.85
CA THR A 612 -1.53 20.61 0.20
C THR A 612 -0.14 21.01 0.68
N GLY A 613 0.69 21.49 -0.24
CA GLY A 613 2.03 22.00 0.08
C GLY A 613 3.09 20.91 0.22
N GLY A 614 2.81 19.70 -0.24
CA GLY A 614 3.78 18.60 -0.41
C GLY A 614 3.62 17.41 0.50
N PRO A 615 4.61 16.50 0.50
CA PRO A 615 4.48 15.20 1.13
C PRO A 615 4.36 15.27 2.65
N PHE A 616 4.00 14.16 3.27
CA PHE A 616 4.11 13.99 4.70
C PHE A 616 5.57 14.11 5.14
N GLU A 617 5.76 14.85 6.24
CA GLU A 617 7.03 14.90 6.94
C GLU A 617 7.14 13.70 7.88
N PRO A 618 8.34 13.27 8.28
CA PRO A 618 8.48 12.20 9.26
C PRO A 618 7.77 12.53 10.59
N GLY A 619 7.00 11.58 11.12
CA GLY A 619 6.27 11.72 12.37
C GLY A 619 4.92 11.00 12.40
N GLN A 620 4.17 11.24 13.48
CA GLN A 620 2.87 10.60 13.71
C GLN A 620 1.70 11.50 13.31
N TYR A 621 0.71 10.90 12.67
CA TYR A 621 -0.50 11.52 12.16
C TYR A 621 -1.73 10.74 12.65
N THR A 622 -2.84 11.45 12.83
CA THR A 622 -4.14 10.86 13.12
C THR A 622 -5.08 11.22 11.99
N ILE A 623 -5.63 10.20 11.33
CA ILE A 623 -6.70 10.35 10.33
C ILE A 623 -8.01 10.05 11.07
N THR A 624 -9.02 10.90 10.87
CA THR A 624 -10.35 10.69 11.44
C THR A 624 -11.41 10.89 10.38
N LEU A 625 -12.22 9.87 10.13
CA LEU A 625 -13.43 9.94 9.32
C LEU A 625 -14.65 9.86 10.26
N SER A 626 -15.45 10.92 10.24
CA SER A 626 -16.55 11.16 11.17
C SER A 626 -17.75 10.25 10.91
N GLY A 627 -18.19 9.50 11.92
CA GLY A 627 -19.38 8.64 11.84
C GLY A 627 -20.67 9.29 12.31
N ARG A 628 -20.68 10.61 12.51
CA ARG A 628 -21.89 11.37 12.84
C ARG A 628 -22.98 11.16 11.77
N ALA A 629 -24.23 11.43 12.16
CA ALA A 629 -25.38 11.35 11.26
C ALA A 629 -25.35 12.35 10.09
N ASP A 630 -24.54 13.41 10.20
CA ASP A 630 -24.23 14.39 9.15
C ASP A 630 -22.76 14.33 8.71
N GLY A 631 -22.07 13.21 9.01
CA GLY A 631 -20.68 12.93 8.66
C GLY A 631 -20.57 12.07 7.40
N ALA A 632 -19.71 11.06 7.45
CA ALA A 632 -19.65 10.03 6.42
C ALA A 632 -20.92 9.17 6.46
N VAL A 633 -21.79 9.37 5.47
CA VAL A 633 -23.06 8.67 5.32
C VAL A 633 -23.12 8.01 3.94
N SER A 634 -23.58 6.77 3.87
CA SER A 634 -23.73 6.05 2.61
C SER A 634 -24.89 6.61 1.77
N THR A 635 -24.90 6.32 0.47
CA THR A 635 -26.01 6.66 -0.45
C THR A 635 -27.38 6.07 -0.04
N THR A 636 -27.41 5.09 0.89
CA THR A 636 -28.64 4.54 1.46
C THR A 636 -29.07 5.23 2.76
N GLY A 637 -28.31 6.22 3.24
CA GLY A 637 -28.61 7.02 4.42
C GLY A 637 -28.09 6.43 5.75
N GLU A 638 -27.15 5.50 5.69
CA GLU A 638 -26.55 4.88 6.87
C GLU A 638 -25.24 5.60 7.26
N ALA A 639 -25.10 5.96 8.53
CA ALA A 639 -23.88 6.57 9.05
C ALA A 639 -22.73 5.55 9.15
N LEU A 640 -21.48 6.03 9.13
CA LEU A 640 -20.32 5.19 9.32
C LEU A 640 -20.35 4.51 10.70
N ASP A 641 -20.03 3.22 10.72
CA ASP A 641 -19.68 2.43 11.90
C ASP A 641 -18.15 2.32 11.93
N GLY A 642 -17.50 3.44 12.27
CA GLY A 642 -16.06 3.61 12.14
C GLY A 642 -15.24 2.98 13.27
N ASP A 643 -15.87 2.66 14.41
CA ASP A 643 -15.28 1.92 15.53
C ASP A 643 -15.59 0.41 15.48
N ASP A 644 -16.26 -0.05 14.42
CA ASP A 644 -16.55 -1.45 14.11
C ASP A 644 -17.26 -2.21 15.23
N ASP A 645 -18.13 -1.53 15.99
CA ASP A 645 -18.90 -2.13 17.08
C ASP A 645 -20.24 -2.74 16.59
N GLY A 646 -20.54 -2.58 15.29
CA GLY A 646 -21.76 -3.02 14.65
C GLY A 646 -22.94 -2.04 14.83
N GLN A 647 -22.70 -0.83 15.31
CA GLN A 647 -23.66 0.27 15.41
C GLN A 647 -23.19 1.49 14.61
N PRO A 648 -23.96 1.96 13.61
CA PRO A 648 -23.68 3.23 12.94
C PRO A 648 -23.58 4.40 13.91
N GLY A 649 -22.56 5.25 13.77
CA GLY A 649 -22.39 6.45 14.60
C GLY A 649 -20.96 6.72 15.06
N GLY A 650 -20.10 5.69 15.08
CA GLY A 650 -18.73 5.78 15.57
C GLY A 650 -17.75 6.36 14.55
N ASP A 651 -16.78 7.15 15.02
CA ASP A 651 -15.72 7.70 14.17
C ASP A 651 -14.68 6.63 13.85
N PHE A 652 -14.22 6.58 12.61
CA PHE A 652 -13.04 5.83 12.23
C PHE A 652 -11.79 6.65 12.57
N ILE A 653 -10.82 6.04 13.24
CA ILE A 653 -9.58 6.68 13.68
C ILE A 653 -8.39 5.79 13.34
N GLU A 654 -7.51 6.29 12.48
CA GLU A 654 -6.27 5.60 12.10
C GLU A 654 -5.06 6.39 12.60
N LEU A 655 -4.08 5.69 13.18
CA LEU A 655 -2.79 6.25 13.57
C LEU A 655 -1.75 5.87 12.50
N LEU A 656 -1.23 6.89 11.83
CA LEU A 656 -0.20 6.74 10.80
C LEU A 656 1.16 7.18 11.33
N GLU A 657 2.17 6.32 11.16
CA GLU A 657 3.57 6.67 11.37
C GLU A 657 4.28 6.81 10.02
N VAL A 658 4.91 7.96 9.79
CA VAL A 658 5.72 8.23 8.59
C VAL A 658 7.18 8.24 9.01
N ASP A 659 7.93 7.27 8.52
CA ASP A 659 9.35 7.14 8.83
C ASP A 659 10.22 8.20 8.16
N ALA A 660 11.36 8.46 8.79
CA ALA A 660 12.41 9.23 8.15
C ALA A 660 13.01 8.43 6.99
N HIS A 661 13.24 9.09 5.85
CA HIS A 661 13.83 8.49 4.66
C HIS A 661 14.99 9.34 4.15
N GLU A 662 15.89 8.71 3.40
CA GLU A 662 16.99 9.41 2.71
C GLU A 662 16.65 9.75 1.25
N MET A 663 15.48 9.32 0.77
CA MET A 663 15.04 9.57 -0.62
C MET A 663 14.88 11.06 -0.91
N ARG A 664 15.29 11.47 -2.12
CA ARG A 664 15.01 12.80 -2.67
C ARG A 664 13.59 12.89 -3.20
N THR A 665 12.94 14.02 -2.99
CA THR A 665 11.57 14.26 -3.44
C THR A 665 11.56 15.19 -4.64
N VAL A 666 11.14 14.68 -5.79
CA VAL A 666 10.78 15.49 -6.96
C VAL A 666 9.33 15.93 -6.80
N ARG A 667 9.06 17.22 -6.95
CA ARG A 667 7.77 17.83 -6.61
C ARG A 667 7.24 18.67 -7.75
N ILE A 668 5.94 18.58 -7.96
CA ILE A 668 5.18 19.50 -8.82
C ILE A 668 4.30 20.37 -7.93
N VAL A 669 4.22 21.66 -8.25
CA VAL A 669 3.47 22.63 -7.43
C VAL A 669 1.96 22.38 -7.49
N ASP A 670 1.27 22.63 -6.39
CA ASP A 670 -0.20 22.70 -6.32
C ASP A 670 -0.70 24.04 -6.88
N PHE A 671 -1.73 24.05 -7.73
CA PHE A 671 -2.18 25.30 -8.36
C PHE A 671 -3.64 25.34 -8.80
N ALA A 672 -4.18 26.55 -8.92
CA ALA A 672 -5.39 26.84 -9.66
C ALA A 672 -5.12 27.75 -10.86
N THR A 673 -5.75 27.47 -12.00
CA THR A 673 -5.69 28.34 -13.18
C THR A 673 -7.02 28.36 -13.93
N GLN A 674 -7.34 29.51 -14.53
CA GLN A 674 -8.63 29.72 -15.20
C GLN A 674 -8.69 28.94 -16.54
N ALA A 675 -9.85 28.34 -16.83
CA ALA A 675 -10.15 27.82 -18.16
C ALA A 675 -10.19 28.95 -19.22
N GLY A 676 -9.79 28.63 -20.46
CA GLY A 676 -9.85 29.62 -21.55
C GLY A 676 -8.81 29.46 -22.65
N GLY A 677 -8.02 28.38 -22.64
CA GLY A 677 -6.94 28.17 -23.61
C GLY A 677 -5.74 29.10 -23.40
N GLN A 678 -5.66 29.74 -22.24
CA GLN A 678 -4.49 30.51 -21.82
C GLN A 678 -3.43 29.59 -21.21
N ALA A 679 -2.18 30.05 -21.20
CA ALA A 679 -1.08 29.35 -20.55
C ALA A 679 -1.37 29.18 -19.05
N ALA A 680 -1.08 28.00 -18.52
CA ALA A 680 -1.13 27.71 -17.10
C ALA A 680 0.15 28.28 -16.44
N THR A 681 0.11 29.57 -16.14
CA THR A 681 1.24 30.32 -15.59
C THR A 681 1.08 30.42 -14.08
N VAL A 682 1.71 29.49 -13.36
CA VAL A 682 1.69 29.39 -11.89
C VAL A 682 2.88 30.15 -11.29
N THR A 683 4.05 29.99 -11.91
CA THR A 683 5.25 30.83 -11.70
C THR A 683 5.41 31.79 -12.89
N ASN A 684 6.47 32.61 -12.93
CA ASN A 684 6.67 33.60 -14.01
C ASN A 684 6.64 33.01 -15.44
N ASP A 685 6.83 31.69 -15.61
CA ASP A 685 7.00 31.05 -16.93
C ASP A 685 6.29 29.68 -17.14
N GLY A 686 5.60 29.10 -16.14
CA GLY A 686 4.89 27.80 -16.29
C GLY A 686 4.54 27.09 -14.98
N ILE A 687 4.39 25.76 -15.02
CA ILE A 687 4.21 24.89 -13.84
C ILE A 687 5.58 24.35 -13.42
N ALA A 688 6.06 24.71 -12.23
CA ALA A 688 7.38 24.34 -11.78
C ALA A 688 7.47 22.87 -11.31
N VAL A 689 8.54 22.21 -11.74
CA VAL A 689 8.99 20.92 -11.18
C VAL A 689 10.29 21.16 -10.42
N THR A 690 10.33 20.73 -9.18
CA THR A 690 11.43 21.01 -8.23
C THR A 690 11.96 19.72 -7.60
N ILE A 691 13.15 19.78 -7.02
CA ILE A 691 13.72 18.74 -6.17
C ILE A 691 14.14 19.35 -4.83
N ASP A 692 13.98 18.61 -3.74
CA ASP A 692 14.32 19.03 -2.38
C ASP A 692 15.84 19.08 -2.11
N ASP A 693 16.60 18.18 -2.72
CA ASP A 693 18.06 18.18 -2.72
C ASP A 693 18.63 17.50 -3.98
N ALA A 694 19.42 18.26 -4.76
CA ALA A 694 20.01 17.82 -6.02
C ALA A 694 21.46 17.33 -5.91
N ASP A 695 22.00 17.09 -4.71
CA ASP A 695 23.41 16.73 -4.54
C ASP A 695 23.80 15.49 -5.37
N GLY A 696 24.77 15.66 -6.28
CA GLY A 696 25.31 14.55 -7.07
C GLY A 696 24.47 14.09 -8.25
N VAL A 697 23.30 14.68 -8.48
CA VAL A 697 22.40 14.35 -9.60
C VAL A 697 23.04 14.81 -10.92
N GLN A 698 23.11 13.92 -11.91
CA GLN A 698 23.69 14.10 -13.25
C GLN A 698 22.71 13.73 -14.38
N GLU A 699 21.72 12.90 -14.07
CA GLU A 699 20.67 12.42 -14.97
C GLU A 699 19.36 12.29 -14.18
N ILE A 700 18.24 12.63 -14.81
CA ILE A 700 16.89 12.66 -14.22
C ILE A 700 15.90 12.15 -15.26
N ASP A 701 15.16 11.10 -14.93
CA ASP A 701 14.11 10.52 -15.77
C ASP A 701 12.77 10.56 -15.04
N LEU A 702 11.80 11.27 -15.61
CA LEU A 702 10.49 11.50 -15.02
C LEU A 702 9.38 11.05 -15.97
N ARG A 703 8.41 10.31 -15.46
CA ARG A 703 7.13 10.05 -16.13
C ARG A 703 5.99 10.69 -15.33
N ILE A 704 5.24 11.60 -15.95
CA ILE A 704 4.16 12.34 -15.28
C ILE A 704 2.81 12.01 -15.94
N ARG A 705 1.85 11.61 -15.12
CA ARG A 705 0.44 11.38 -15.48
C ARG A 705 -0.43 12.59 -15.16
N PHE A 706 -1.29 12.96 -16.11
CA PHE A 706 -2.28 14.02 -15.99
C PHE A 706 -3.54 13.74 -16.85
N ASN A 707 -4.64 14.42 -16.55
CA ASN A 707 -5.89 14.37 -17.30
C ASN A 707 -5.87 15.38 -18.46
N PRO A 708 -5.84 14.91 -19.72
CA PRO A 708 -5.76 15.79 -20.89
C PRO A 708 -7.04 16.62 -21.12
N ARG A 709 -8.13 16.37 -20.39
CA ARG A 709 -9.34 17.21 -20.40
C ARG A 709 -9.18 18.48 -19.57
N LEU A 710 -8.26 18.49 -18.61
CA LEU A 710 -8.06 19.58 -17.65
C LEU A 710 -6.70 20.29 -17.84
N LEU A 711 -5.72 19.63 -18.46
CA LEU A 711 -4.39 20.20 -18.71
C LEU A 711 -3.88 19.78 -20.09
N THR A 712 -3.16 20.67 -20.78
CA THR A 712 -2.42 20.35 -22.00
C THR A 712 -0.99 20.79 -21.82
N ILE A 713 -0.07 19.83 -21.70
CA ILE A 713 1.38 20.05 -21.66
C ILE A 713 1.90 20.07 -23.11
N VAL A 714 2.74 21.05 -23.44
CA VAL A 714 3.28 21.22 -24.81
C VAL A 714 4.80 21.32 -24.87
N ASP A 715 5.45 21.71 -23.77
CA ASP A 715 6.91 21.86 -23.72
C ASP A 715 7.41 21.76 -22.27
N ALA A 716 8.71 21.55 -22.11
CA ALA A 716 9.42 21.65 -20.84
C ALA A 716 10.66 22.53 -21.05
N VAL A 717 10.87 23.52 -20.19
CA VAL A 717 11.93 24.52 -20.37
C VAL A 717 12.65 24.78 -19.07
N PHE A 718 13.98 24.88 -19.11
CA PHE A 718 14.76 25.34 -17.97
C PHE A 718 14.42 26.79 -17.62
N ASN A 719 14.30 27.08 -16.32
CA ASN A 719 14.26 28.45 -15.84
C ASN A 719 15.70 28.93 -15.55
N GLU A 720 16.06 30.10 -16.09
CA GLU A 720 17.45 30.55 -16.18
C GLU A 720 17.97 31.17 -14.85
N PRO A 721 19.25 30.96 -14.48
CA PRO A 721 20.26 30.10 -15.10
C PRO A 721 20.33 28.69 -14.50
N PHE A 722 20.23 27.66 -15.34
CA PHE A 722 20.53 26.26 -14.99
C PHE A 722 22.02 25.94 -15.26
N PRO A 723 22.65 24.94 -14.60
CA PRO A 723 24.06 24.65 -14.81
C PRO A 723 24.45 24.40 -16.27
N ILE A 724 25.55 25.01 -16.70
CA ILE A 724 25.97 25.01 -18.12
C ILE A 724 26.18 23.58 -18.62
N GLY A 725 25.57 23.27 -19.76
CA GLY A 725 25.73 21.99 -20.45
C GLY A 725 24.69 20.94 -20.10
N TRP A 726 23.78 21.23 -19.16
CA TRP A 726 22.58 20.44 -18.98
C TRP A 726 21.60 20.65 -20.14
N GLU A 727 20.94 19.57 -20.54
CA GLU A 727 19.91 19.56 -21.59
C GLU A 727 18.68 18.76 -21.16
N ILE A 728 17.52 19.08 -21.74
CA ILE A 728 16.35 18.19 -21.75
C ILE A 728 16.54 17.35 -23.01
N ASP A 729 17.03 16.12 -22.85
CA ASP A 729 17.37 15.20 -23.94
C ASP A 729 16.18 14.36 -24.40
N GLN A 730 15.16 14.21 -23.55
CA GLN A 730 13.91 13.54 -23.85
C GLN A 730 12.68 14.37 -23.45
N LEU A 731 11.72 14.46 -24.36
CA LEU A 731 10.37 14.97 -24.12
C LEU A 731 9.39 14.19 -25.01
N ASP A 732 8.72 13.18 -24.46
CA ASP A 732 7.71 12.39 -25.16
C ASP A 732 6.30 12.74 -24.67
N LEU A 733 5.43 13.13 -25.61
CA LEU A 733 4.02 13.48 -25.42
C LEU A 733 3.12 12.64 -26.35
N SER A 734 3.61 11.50 -26.84
CA SER A 734 2.90 10.66 -27.82
C SER A 734 1.66 9.98 -27.26
N GLU A 735 1.65 9.71 -25.95
CA GLU A 735 0.51 9.16 -25.23
C GLU A 735 -0.33 10.27 -24.55
N PRO A 736 -1.62 10.40 -24.88
CA PRO A 736 -2.47 11.41 -24.26
C PRO A 736 -2.58 11.23 -22.73
N GLY A 737 -2.15 12.25 -21.97
CA GLY A 737 -2.21 12.23 -20.51
C GLY A 737 -0.95 11.72 -19.83
N LEU A 738 0.09 11.36 -20.59
CA LEU A 738 1.43 11.10 -20.07
C LEU A 738 2.44 12.07 -20.67
N VAL A 739 3.50 12.37 -19.93
CA VAL A 739 4.69 13.02 -20.44
C VAL A 739 5.94 12.38 -19.83
N ASP A 740 6.86 11.97 -20.70
CA ASP A 740 8.18 11.44 -20.30
C ASP A 740 9.24 12.51 -20.55
N ILE A 741 10.04 12.83 -19.52
CA ILE A 741 11.03 13.92 -19.53
C ILE A 741 12.36 13.39 -19.00
N GLY A 742 13.39 13.47 -19.85
CA GLY A 742 14.78 13.18 -19.49
C GLY A 742 15.60 14.47 -19.42
N LEU A 743 16.44 14.58 -18.40
CA LEU A 743 17.40 15.68 -18.25
C LEU A 743 18.77 15.12 -17.87
N SER A 744 19.82 15.56 -18.57
CA SER A 744 21.19 15.15 -18.24
C SER A 744 22.17 16.30 -18.37
N GLY A 745 23.32 16.18 -17.71
CA GLY A 745 24.39 17.16 -17.83
C GLY A 745 25.78 16.67 -17.46
N PRO A 746 26.84 17.35 -17.94
CA PRO A 746 28.22 16.89 -17.83
C PRO A 746 28.85 17.10 -16.44
N THR A 747 28.13 17.70 -15.51
CA THR A 747 28.62 17.98 -14.15
C THR A 747 27.47 17.81 -13.18
N PRO A 748 27.66 17.07 -12.06
CA PRO A 748 26.62 16.89 -11.07
C PRO A 748 26.08 18.22 -10.53
N LEU A 749 24.78 18.24 -10.27
CA LEU A 749 24.11 19.34 -9.59
C LEU A 749 24.66 19.46 -8.16
N PRO A 750 24.80 20.70 -7.66
CA PRO A 750 25.23 20.92 -6.28
C PRO A 750 24.09 20.64 -5.30
N ALA A 751 24.45 20.25 -4.08
CA ALA A 751 23.51 20.10 -2.96
C ALA A 751 22.56 21.30 -2.78
N GLY A 752 21.34 20.97 -2.35
CA GLY A 752 20.25 21.89 -2.06
C GLY A 752 19.10 21.79 -3.07
N GLY A 753 17.91 22.17 -2.59
CA GLY A 753 16.71 22.16 -3.41
C GLY A 753 16.73 23.20 -4.52
N ARG A 754 16.09 22.88 -5.64
CA ARG A 754 16.05 23.72 -6.84
C ARG A 754 14.88 23.39 -7.74
N GLU A 755 14.50 24.36 -8.56
CA GLU A 755 13.67 24.13 -9.73
C GLU A 755 14.51 23.41 -10.80
N LEU A 756 13.96 22.31 -11.32
CA LEU A 756 14.55 21.53 -12.40
C LEU A 756 14.17 22.14 -13.74
N PHE A 757 12.87 22.33 -13.99
CA PHE A 757 12.32 22.93 -15.19
C PHE A 757 10.90 23.43 -14.93
N VAL A 758 10.35 24.18 -15.87
CA VAL A 758 8.92 24.53 -15.93
C VAL A 758 8.25 23.82 -17.09
N LEU A 759 7.07 23.25 -16.83
CA LEU A 759 6.18 22.74 -17.87
C LEU A 759 5.44 23.91 -18.50
N ALA A 760 5.59 24.07 -19.81
CA ALA A 760 4.73 24.92 -20.60
C ALA A 760 3.42 24.18 -20.84
N ALA A 761 2.36 24.62 -20.16
CA ALA A 761 1.05 24.00 -20.25
C ALA A 761 -0.06 25.04 -20.46
N SER A 762 -1.26 24.58 -20.80
CA SER A 762 -2.46 25.41 -20.91
C SER A 762 -3.69 24.66 -20.42
N ILE A 763 -4.71 25.40 -20.00
CA ILE A 763 -6.00 24.82 -19.58
C ILE A 763 -6.95 24.77 -20.78
N PRO A 764 -7.42 23.58 -21.21
CA PRO A 764 -8.35 23.46 -22.32
C PRO A 764 -9.57 24.37 -22.15
N ILE A 765 -10.04 24.97 -23.25
CA ILE A 765 -11.24 25.84 -23.23
C ILE A 765 -12.49 25.08 -22.74
N ALA A 766 -12.54 23.77 -22.98
CA ALA A 766 -13.64 22.90 -22.57
C ALA A 766 -13.50 22.33 -21.15
N ALA A 767 -12.42 22.67 -20.42
CA ALA A 767 -12.24 22.25 -19.03
C ALA A 767 -13.35 22.86 -18.15
N PRO A 768 -14.11 22.06 -17.40
CA PRO A 768 -15.17 22.58 -16.53
C PRO A 768 -14.58 23.37 -15.36
N LEU A 769 -15.21 24.50 -15.01
CA LEU A 769 -14.86 25.25 -13.80
C LEU A 769 -15.23 24.44 -12.55
N GLY A 770 -14.33 24.39 -11.57
CA GLY A 770 -14.47 23.63 -10.33
C GLY A 770 -13.92 22.20 -10.40
N ASP A 771 -13.66 21.66 -11.60
CA ASP A 771 -13.01 20.36 -11.74
C ASP A 771 -11.56 20.42 -11.26
N SER A 772 -11.10 19.36 -10.62
CA SER A 772 -9.72 19.20 -10.18
C SER A 772 -9.16 17.84 -10.55
N GLN A 773 -7.84 17.71 -10.48
CA GLN A 773 -7.12 16.45 -10.70
C GLN A 773 -5.88 16.34 -9.83
N ILE A 774 -5.40 15.10 -9.73
CA ILE A 774 -4.07 14.76 -9.25
C ILE A 774 -3.13 14.70 -10.46
N ILE A 775 -1.99 15.35 -10.37
CA ILE A 775 -0.86 15.19 -11.28
C ILE A 775 0.19 14.34 -10.54
N GLU A 776 0.51 13.19 -11.12
CA GLU A 776 1.28 12.13 -10.45
C GLU A 776 2.57 11.85 -11.22
N PHE A 777 3.68 11.64 -10.49
CA PHE A 777 4.87 11.01 -11.07
C PHE A 777 4.71 9.49 -10.97
N GLU A 778 4.61 8.79 -12.10
CA GLU A 778 4.69 7.32 -12.15
C GLU A 778 6.14 6.85 -11.97
N GLN A 779 7.09 7.70 -12.34
CA GLN A 779 8.53 7.44 -12.24
C GLN A 779 9.26 8.73 -11.90
N ALA A 780 10.24 8.63 -11.01
CA ALA A 780 11.18 9.69 -10.69
C ALA A 780 12.55 9.08 -10.36
N GLU A 781 13.37 8.87 -11.38
CA GLU A 781 14.69 8.26 -11.27
C GLU A 781 15.79 9.30 -11.36
N LEU A 782 16.80 9.17 -10.50
CA LEU A 782 17.96 10.05 -10.46
C LEU A 782 19.21 9.20 -10.65
N ASN A 783 20.01 9.53 -11.68
CA ASN A 783 21.18 8.76 -12.10
C ASN A 783 20.88 7.27 -12.31
N ASP A 784 19.86 6.94 -13.10
CA ASP A 784 19.51 5.53 -13.39
C ASP A 784 19.25 4.72 -12.10
N GLY A 785 18.50 5.33 -11.17
CA GLY A 785 18.16 4.74 -9.87
C GLY A 785 19.27 4.74 -8.79
N GLN A 786 20.48 5.22 -9.09
CA GLN A 786 21.59 5.23 -8.13
C GLN A 786 21.38 6.18 -6.94
N ILE A 787 20.61 7.25 -7.13
CA ILE A 787 20.20 8.14 -6.04
C ILE A 787 18.73 7.85 -5.72
N PRO A 788 18.42 7.32 -4.52
CA PRO A 788 17.04 7.03 -4.14
C PRO A 788 16.17 8.28 -4.23
N ALA A 789 15.07 8.17 -4.96
CA ALA A 789 14.17 9.28 -5.21
C ALA A 789 12.72 8.81 -5.30
N ARG A 790 11.81 9.77 -5.13
CA ARG A 790 10.36 9.57 -5.28
C ARG A 790 9.72 10.83 -5.84
N GLY A 791 8.59 10.68 -6.50
CA GLY A 791 7.77 11.80 -6.93
C GLY A 791 6.64 12.12 -5.96
N ASP A 792 6.39 13.41 -5.74
CA ASP A 792 5.22 13.93 -5.02
C ASP A 792 3.93 13.79 -5.85
N ARG A 793 2.78 14.24 -5.33
CA ARG A 793 1.57 14.39 -6.14
C ARG A 793 1.07 15.83 -6.02
N GLY A 794 0.88 16.49 -7.15
CA GLY A 794 0.35 17.86 -7.18
C GLY A 794 -1.15 17.87 -7.43
N VAL A 795 -1.83 18.87 -6.87
CA VAL A 795 -3.25 19.12 -7.14
C VAL A 795 -3.39 20.28 -8.12
N GLN A 796 -4.13 20.05 -9.20
CA GLN A 796 -4.62 21.12 -10.07
C GLN A 796 -6.11 21.34 -9.86
N LEU A 797 -6.52 22.61 -9.71
CA LEU A 797 -7.92 23.06 -9.77
C LEU A 797 -8.16 23.96 -10.99
N VAL A 798 -9.27 23.75 -11.70
CA VAL A 798 -9.71 24.63 -12.78
C VAL A 798 -10.59 25.75 -12.20
N GLY A 799 -10.02 26.94 -12.05
CA GLY A 799 -10.69 28.08 -11.45
C GLY A 799 -9.85 29.35 -11.54
N LEU A 800 -10.50 30.51 -11.51
CA LEU A 800 -9.81 31.80 -11.51
C LEU A 800 -9.25 32.07 -10.09
N PRO A 801 -7.92 32.15 -9.87
CA PRO A 801 -7.39 32.41 -8.53
C PRO A 801 -7.95 33.69 -7.93
N GLY A 802 -8.62 33.60 -6.79
CA GLY A 802 -9.32 34.67 -6.10
C GLY A 802 -10.84 34.66 -6.29
N ASP A 803 -11.38 33.86 -7.22
CA ASP A 803 -12.82 33.66 -7.41
C ASP A 803 -13.37 32.64 -6.40
N ALA A 804 -13.46 33.06 -5.14
CA ALA A 804 -13.90 32.22 -4.04
C ALA A 804 -15.35 31.72 -4.17
N SER A 805 -16.18 32.38 -4.99
CA SER A 805 -17.57 31.98 -5.26
C SER A 805 -17.72 31.04 -6.46
N GLY A 806 -16.66 30.81 -7.24
CA GLY A 806 -16.64 29.91 -8.39
C GLY A 806 -17.50 30.34 -9.57
N ASN A 807 -17.78 31.64 -9.70
CA ASN A 807 -18.67 32.16 -10.75
C ASN A 807 -17.94 32.55 -12.06
N GLY A 808 -16.61 32.46 -12.06
CA GLY A 808 -15.69 32.83 -13.13
C GLY A 808 -15.33 34.31 -13.19
N GLN A 809 -15.70 35.13 -12.20
CA GLN A 809 -15.51 36.58 -12.17
C GLN A 809 -15.19 37.10 -10.76
N TYR A 810 -14.26 38.04 -10.67
CA TYR A 810 -14.02 38.75 -9.41
C TYR A 810 -15.16 39.67 -9.02
N SER A 811 -15.58 39.58 -7.76
CA SER A 811 -16.60 40.40 -7.15
C SER A 811 -16.21 40.79 -5.72
N SER A 812 -16.95 41.74 -5.14
CA SER A 812 -16.82 42.05 -3.71
C SER A 812 -17.26 40.89 -2.80
N PHE A 813 -18.03 39.93 -3.33
CA PHE A 813 -18.42 38.74 -2.59
C PHE A 813 -17.25 37.78 -2.44
N ASP A 814 -16.41 37.63 -3.46
CA ASP A 814 -15.20 36.80 -3.38
C ASP A 814 -14.23 37.33 -2.33
N ALA A 815 -13.97 38.64 -2.34
CA ALA A 815 -13.17 39.29 -1.31
C ALA A 815 -13.75 39.07 0.10
N ALA A 816 -15.08 39.07 0.26
CA ALA A 816 -15.70 38.81 1.55
C ALA A 816 -15.51 37.36 2.02
N LEU A 817 -15.58 36.38 1.11
CA LEU A 817 -15.31 34.97 1.42
C LEU A 817 -13.84 34.74 1.79
N LEU A 818 -12.91 35.30 1.01
CA LEU A 818 -11.47 35.22 1.32
C LEU A 818 -11.13 35.88 2.66
N ALA A 819 -11.80 36.97 3.02
CA ALA A 819 -11.59 37.60 4.32
C ALA A 819 -11.99 36.69 5.49
N ARG A 820 -13.01 35.84 5.31
CA ARG A 820 -13.44 34.87 6.33
C ARG A 820 -12.42 33.74 6.48
N LEU A 821 -11.82 33.28 5.38
CA LEU A 821 -10.73 32.31 5.40
C LEU A 821 -9.45 32.90 6.03
N ALA A 822 -9.02 34.09 5.58
CA ALA A 822 -7.83 34.78 6.10
C ALA A 822 -7.91 35.12 7.59
N THR A 823 -9.12 35.19 8.16
CA THR A 823 -9.35 35.44 9.59
C THR A 823 -9.68 34.18 10.38
N GLY A 824 -9.73 33.01 9.73
CA GLY A 824 -10.04 31.72 10.34
C GLY A 824 -11.47 31.60 10.85
N ILE A 825 -12.40 32.43 10.35
CA ILE A 825 -13.83 32.33 10.67
C ILE A 825 -14.43 31.10 9.98
N ASP A 826 -14.02 30.87 8.74
CA ASP A 826 -14.35 29.66 7.97
C ASP A 826 -13.05 28.94 7.61
N ARG A 827 -13.16 27.67 7.22
CA ARG A 827 -12.03 26.86 6.73
C ARG A 827 -12.20 26.39 5.28
N GLY A 828 -13.38 26.59 4.69
CA GLY A 828 -13.76 26.07 3.39
C GLY A 828 -14.48 27.07 2.49
N LEU A 829 -14.68 26.67 1.23
CA LEU A 829 -15.49 27.38 0.24
C LEU A 829 -16.55 26.44 -0.32
N SER A 830 -17.82 26.83 -0.27
CA SER A 830 -18.93 26.00 -0.79
C SER A 830 -18.81 25.69 -2.29
N ALA A 831 -18.14 26.56 -3.05
CA ALA A 831 -17.91 26.35 -4.49
C ALA A 831 -16.87 25.25 -4.78
N TYR A 832 -16.04 24.91 -3.78
CA TYR A 832 -14.91 23.98 -3.90
C TYR A 832 -14.88 22.99 -2.72
N PRO A 833 -15.94 22.19 -2.53
CA PRO A 833 -16.16 21.41 -1.29
C PRO A 833 -15.11 20.30 -1.05
N ASN A 834 -14.40 19.86 -2.09
CA ASN A 834 -13.40 18.80 -2.03
C ASN A 834 -11.96 19.32 -2.12
N ASN A 835 -11.75 20.62 -2.28
CA ASN A 835 -10.43 21.18 -2.52
C ASN A 835 -10.03 22.08 -1.36
N ASP A 836 -8.73 22.07 -1.04
CA ASP A 836 -8.17 23.04 -0.12
C ASP A 836 -8.38 24.47 -0.66
N PRO A 837 -9.03 25.38 0.09
CA PRO A 837 -9.23 26.75 -0.35
C PRO A 837 -7.95 27.51 -0.67
N VAL A 838 -6.79 27.10 -0.15
CA VAL A 838 -5.50 27.73 -0.47
C VAL A 838 -5.22 27.69 -1.98
N LEU A 839 -5.66 26.65 -2.68
CA LEU A 839 -5.50 26.50 -4.13
C LEU A 839 -6.09 27.66 -4.92
N ILE A 840 -7.29 28.11 -4.54
CA ILE A 840 -8.02 29.17 -5.24
C ILE A 840 -7.85 30.53 -4.56
N GLY A 841 -7.71 30.58 -3.24
CA GLY A 841 -7.79 31.83 -2.46
C GLY A 841 -6.46 32.53 -2.23
N SER A 842 -5.34 31.81 -2.36
CA SER A 842 -4.01 32.39 -2.25
C SER A 842 -3.59 32.93 -3.62
N VAL A 843 -3.47 34.25 -3.75
CA VAL A 843 -3.16 34.96 -5.00
C VAL A 843 -1.75 35.56 -4.96
N LEU A 844 -1.24 35.92 -3.77
CA LEU A 844 -0.02 36.69 -3.56
C LEU A 844 0.85 36.13 -2.40
N PRO A 845 1.77 35.17 -2.65
CA PRO A 845 1.96 34.38 -3.86
C PRO A 845 1.00 33.17 -3.91
N PRO A 846 0.72 32.61 -5.10
CA PRO A 846 -0.21 31.48 -5.24
C PRO A 846 0.18 30.25 -4.41
N GLY A 847 -0.83 29.57 -3.85
CA GLY A 847 -0.70 28.23 -3.26
C GLY A 847 0.03 28.15 -1.90
N VAL A 848 0.25 29.28 -1.21
CA VAL A 848 0.98 29.27 0.08
C VAL A 848 0.05 29.42 1.28
N GLU A 849 -0.63 30.55 1.38
CA GLU A 849 -1.56 30.88 2.47
C GLU A 849 -2.54 31.96 1.99
N ILE A 850 -3.76 31.97 2.52
CA ILE A 850 -4.73 33.03 2.24
C ILE A 850 -4.53 34.13 3.28
N GLN A 851 -4.12 35.31 2.82
CA GLN A 851 -3.83 36.49 3.62
C GLN A 851 -4.79 37.63 3.30
N LEU A 852 -4.81 38.66 4.15
CA LEU A 852 -5.58 39.87 3.87
C LEU A 852 -5.08 40.60 2.60
N ALA A 853 -3.83 40.40 2.20
CA ALA A 853 -3.30 40.95 0.94
C ALA A 853 -4.06 40.40 -0.28
N ASP A 854 -4.40 39.10 -0.28
CA ASP A 854 -5.18 38.46 -1.35
C ASP A 854 -6.58 39.07 -1.44
N VAL A 855 -7.21 39.29 -0.29
CA VAL A 855 -8.53 39.93 -0.18
C VAL A 855 -8.52 41.31 -0.85
N PHE A 856 -7.48 42.11 -0.60
CA PHE A 856 -7.35 43.44 -1.20
C PHE A 856 -7.14 43.36 -2.71
N GLU A 857 -6.31 42.44 -3.20
CA GLU A 857 -6.04 42.29 -4.62
C GLU A 857 -7.30 41.87 -5.40
N VAL A 858 -8.06 40.91 -4.87
CA VAL A 858 -9.35 40.49 -5.46
C VAL A 858 -10.36 41.64 -5.42
N ALA A 859 -10.46 42.36 -4.30
CA ALA A 859 -11.37 43.50 -4.18
C ALA A 859 -11.02 44.63 -5.17
N HIS A 860 -9.74 44.95 -5.35
CA HIS A 860 -9.26 45.95 -6.29
C HIS A 860 -9.56 45.57 -7.73
N THR A 861 -9.32 44.31 -8.08
CA THR A 861 -9.56 43.79 -9.42
C THR A 861 -11.06 43.78 -9.74
N ALA A 862 -11.90 43.41 -8.78
CA ALA A 862 -13.37 43.42 -8.92
C ALA A 862 -13.95 44.81 -9.25
N ILE A 863 -13.32 45.90 -8.79
CA ILE A 863 -13.77 47.28 -9.05
C ILE A 863 -13.00 47.97 -10.20
N GLY A 864 -12.12 47.25 -10.90
CA GLY A 864 -11.42 47.73 -12.10
C GLY A 864 -10.33 48.77 -11.85
N LEU A 865 -9.70 48.78 -10.67
CA LEU A 865 -8.55 49.65 -10.40
C LEU A 865 -7.27 49.04 -10.99
N ALA A 866 -6.55 49.83 -11.80
CA ALA A 866 -5.51 49.34 -12.71
C ALA A 866 -4.10 49.13 -12.11
N THR A 867 -3.93 49.22 -10.79
CA THR A 867 -2.63 49.02 -10.14
C THR A 867 -2.74 47.88 -9.14
N SER A 868 -2.14 46.73 -9.46
CA SER A 868 -1.81 45.71 -8.47
C SER A 868 -0.92 46.35 -7.39
N LEU A 869 -1.20 46.06 -6.13
CA LEU A 869 -0.31 46.50 -5.05
C LEU A 869 0.98 45.67 -5.13
N ASN A 870 2.15 46.30 -5.10
CA ASN A 870 3.36 45.52 -4.87
C ASN A 870 3.37 45.00 -3.40
N GLN A 871 4.13 43.95 -3.12
CA GLN A 871 4.19 43.32 -1.78
C GLN A 871 4.45 44.35 -0.66
N ASP A 872 5.28 45.38 -0.93
CA ASP A 872 5.62 46.43 0.03
C ASP A 872 4.45 47.39 0.31
N GLU A 873 3.66 47.72 -0.71
CA GLU A 873 2.43 48.53 -0.59
C GLU A 873 1.32 47.75 0.12
N ALA A 874 1.14 46.46 -0.19
CA ALA A 874 0.20 45.58 0.49
C ALA A 874 0.56 45.41 1.98
N ASN A 875 1.84 45.18 2.29
CA ASN A 875 2.36 45.06 3.66
C ASN A 875 2.23 46.38 4.45
N MET A 876 2.40 47.53 3.79
CA MET A 876 2.25 48.85 4.42
C MET A 876 0.78 49.14 4.78
N PHE A 877 -0.18 48.73 3.94
CA PHE A 877 -1.62 48.86 4.24
C PHE A 877 -2.08 47.86 5.31
N ALA A 878 -1.59 46.63 5.29
CA ALA A 878 -1.85 45.65 6.35
C ALA A 878 -1.36 46.16 7.71
N ALA A 879 -0.19 46.83 7.75
CA ALA A 879 0.35 47.46 8.95
C ALA A 879 -0.50 48.65 9.45
N GLU A 880 -1.07 49.47 8.56
CA GLU A 880 -2.00 50.54 8.94
C GLU A 880 -3.34 50.00 9.46
N LEU A 881 -3.83 48.87 8.95
CA LEU A 881 -5.06 48.22 9.40
C LEU A 881 -4.89 47.53 10.76
N LEU A 882 -3.75 46.87 11.00
CA LEU A 882 -3.34 46.33 12.30
C LEU A 882 -3.09 47.42 13.36
N ALA A 883 -2.79 48.66 12.94
CA ALA A 883 -2.67 49.80 13.84
C ALA A 883 -4.03 50.42 14.24
N LEU A 884 -5.11 50.09 13.51
CA LEU A 884 -6.47 50.56 13.76
C LEU A 884 -7.33 49.57 14.56
N THR A 885 -6.87 48.34 14.76
CA THR A 885 -7.52 47.38 15.65
C THR A 885 -7.06 47.62 17.11
N PRO A 886 -7.97 47.86 18.08
CA PRO A 886 -7.55 47.90 19.47
C PRO A 886 -7.03 46.52 19.89
N PRO A 887 -6.04 46.44 20.78
CA PRO A 887 -5.46 45.16 21.18
C PRO A 887 -6.55 44.23 21.75
N PRO A 888 -6.47 42.92 21.49
CA PRO A 888 -7.47 41.98 21.98
C PRO A 888 -7.54 42.08 23.51
N SER A 889 -8.73 42.35 24.06
CA SER A 889 -8.94 42.23 25.50
C SER A 889 -8.71 40.76 25.90
N PRO A 890 -7.98 40.48 26.98
CA PRO A 890 -7.73 39.12 27.44
C PRO A 890 -9.01 38.55 28.07
N ALA A 891 -9.91 38.01 27.25
CA ALA A 891 -11.12 37.33 27.69
C ALA A 891 -11.65 36.36 26.61
N ALA A 892 -10.85 35.37 26.22
CA ALA A 892 -11.35 34.18 25.50
C ALA A 892 -10.38 33.00 25.58
N THR A 893 -9.86 32.71 26.78
CA THR A 893 -9.36 31.37 27.11
C THR A 893 -9.82 31.06 28.53
N TRP A 894 -10.11 29.79 28.79
CA TRP A 894 -10.44 29.16 30.10
C TRP A 894 -11.91 29.08 30.53
N ALA A 895 -12.58 27.98 30.15
CA ALA A 895 -13.34 27.09 31.05
C ALA A 895 -13.71 25.81 30.26
N TRP A 896 -13.13 24.62 30.53
CA TRP A 896 -13.65 23.67 31.53
C TRP A 896 -12.55 23.16 32.49
N ALA A 897 -12.67 23.53 33.77
CA ALA A 897 -12.24 22.71 34.90
C ALA A 897 -13.15 23.05 36.09
N MET A 898 -13.73 22.01 36.70
CA MET A 898 -14.82 22.05 37.67
C MET A 898 -14.52 22.83 38.97
N GLY A 899 -15.56 23.41 39.60
CA GLY A 899 -15.59 23.59 41.06
C GLY A 899 -16.32 24.83 41.62
N TYR A 900 -17.58 24.64 42.02
CA TYR A 900 -18.32 25.32 43.10
C TYR A 900 -18.54 26.86 43.14
N SER A 901 -19.81 27.19 43.47
CA SER A 901 -20.30 28.30 44.33
C SER A 901 -20.86 29.58 43.67
N LEU A 902 -22.21 29.64 43.69
CA LEU A 902 -23.10 30.80 43.87
C LEU A 902 -22.46 32.14 44.29
N ALA A 903 -22.78 33.24 43.57
CA ALA A 903 -23.30 34.50 44.15
C ALA A 903 -23.50 35.64 43.11
N SER A 904 -24.78 35.98 42.86
CA SER A 904 -25.41 37.31 42.83
C SER A 904 -24.78 38.58 42.20
N ASN A 905 -25.63 39.25 41.39
CA ASN A 905 -25.96 40.69 41.33
C ASN A 905 -25.18 41.71 40.46
N ALA A 906 -25.90 42.19 39.42
CA ALA A 906 -26.36 43.58 39.15
C ALA A 906 -25.39 44.77 38.88
N ASN A 907 -25.68 45.44 37.74
CA ASN A 907 -25.59 46.88 37.40
C ASN A 907 -24.28 47.67 37.59
N ALA A 908 -23.70 48.17 36.49
CA ALA A 908 -23.54 49.62 36.17
C ALA A 908 -22.60 49.87 34.96
N SER A 909 -23.00 50.78 34.07
CA SER A 909 -22.21 51.35 32.97
C SER A 909 -21.10 52.31 33.45
N PRO A 910 -20.06 52.57 32.64
CA PRO A 910 -19.41 53.88 32.64
C PRO A 910 -19.34 54.54 31.25
N THR A 911 -19.67 55.83 31.26
CA THR A 911 -19.51 56.84 30.21
C THR A 911 -18.06 57.32 30.08
N TRP A 912 -17.63 57.76 28.89
CA TRP A 912 -16.45 58.62 28.72
C TRP A 912 -16.81 59.90 27.94
N GLU A 913 -16.56 61.04 28.59
CA GLU A 913 -16.65 62.42 28.10
C GLU A 913 -15.21 62.90 27.82
N GLU A 914 -14.96 63.49 26.65
CA GLU A 914 -13.72 64.22 26.35
C GLU A 914 -13.82 65.68 26.79
N CYS A 915 -12.75 66.21 27.38
CA CYS A 915 -12.54 67.65 27.57
C CYS A 915 -11.17 68.05 27.04
N ASP A 916 -11.16 69.06 26.16
CA ASP A 916 -10.02 69.95 25.92
C ASP A 916 -10.44 71.40 26.25
N PRO A 917 -9.69 72.16 27.07
CA PRO A 917 -10.03 73.55 27.35
C PRO A 917 -9.36 74.52 26.36
N ALA A 918 -10.20 75.30 25.68
CA ALA A 918 -9.95 76.56 24.96
C ALA A 918 -9.93 76.52 23.41
N GLY A 919 -11.12 76.40 22.82
CA GLY A 919 -11.71 77.42 21.93
C GLY A 919 -11.05 77.74 20.59
N GLN A 920 -11.63 77.22 19.50
CA GLN A 920 -12.18 77.93 18.32
C GLN A 920 -12.18 77.03 17.06
N SER A 921 -13.35 76.92 16.44
CA SER A 921 -13.59 76.27 15.14
C SER A 921 -13.31 77.20 13.96
N THR A 922 -12.70 76.72 12.87
CA THR A 922 -13.15 76.99 11.50
C THR A 922 -12.70 75.88 10.53
N TRP A 923 -13.67 75.46 9.72
CA TRP A 923 -13.62 74.47 8.64
C TRP A 923 -12.50 74.71 7.59
N ARG A 924 -11.85 73.62 7.16
CA ARG A 924 -11.34 73.47 5.79
C ARG A 924 -12.08 72.30 5.14
N GLN A 925 -12.72 72.56 4.00
CA GLN A 925 -13.07 71.55 3.02
C GLN A 925 -11.79 70.76 2.66
N HIS A 926 -11.74 69.48 3.02
CA HIS A 926 -10.93 68.51 2.28
C HIS A 926 -11.88 67.77 1.35
N GLN A 927 -11.50 67.73 0.07
CA GLN A 927 -12.16 66.94 -0.96
C GLN A 927 -12.39 65.52 -0.44
N GLU A 928 -13.61 65.02 -0.62
CA GLU A 928 -14.01 63.69 -0.21
C GLU A 928 -13.14 62.65 -0.93
N ASN A 929 -12.43 61.86 -0.14
CA ASN A 929 -11.61 60.75 -0.61
C ASN A 929 -12.52 59.51 -0.76
N PRO A 930 -12.68 58.93 -1.96
CA PRO A 930 -13.50 57.73 -2.17
C PRO A 930 -13.09 56.52 -1.31
N LEU A 931 -11.85 56.51 -0.80
CA LEU A 931 -11.29 55.45 0.06
C LEU A 931 -11.89 55.42 1.49
N GLY A 932 -12.48 56.52 1.97
CA GLY A 932 -13.05 56.59 3.33
C GLY A 932 -14.41 55.90 3.48
N VAL A 933 -15.13 55.68 2.38
CA VAL A 933 -16.48 55.08 2.40
C VAL A 933 -16.40 53.55 2.51
N PHE A 934 -15.34 52.94 2.00
CA PHE A 934 -15.14 51.48 2.02
C PHE A 934 -14.76 50.96 3.42
N ALA A 935 -13.89 51.67 4.14
CA ALA A 935 -13.56 51.38 5.54
C ALA A 935 -14.79 51.47 6.47
N HIS A 936 -15.78 52.31 6.13
CA HIS A 936 -17.03 52.41 6.89
C HIS A 936 -18.02 51.25 6.61
N PHE A 937 -17.86 50.53 5.49
CA PHE A 937 -18.70 49.39 5.13
C PHE A 937 -18.24 48.10 5.81
N VAL A 938 -16.92 47.86 5.86
CA VAL A 938 -16.29 46.72 6.58
C VAL A 938 -16.53 46.80 8.10
N ALA A 939 -16.63 48.01 8.67
CA ALA A 939 -16.91 48.20 10.09
C ALA A 939 -18.39 48.03 10.48
N ARG A 940 -19.35 48.02 9.53
CA ARG A 940 -20.79 47.87 9.82
C ARG A 940 -21.31 46.45 9.68
N THR A 941 -20.60 45.56 8.99
CA THR A 941 -20.99 44.14 8.87
C THR A 941 -20.59 43.30 10.08
N SER A 942 -19.87 43.88 11.05
CA SER A 942 -19.31 43.17 12.22
C SER A 942 -20.09 43.35 13.53
N PHE A 943 -21.31 43.91 13.55
CA PHE A 943 -22.12 43.97 14.78
C PHE A 943 -23.64 43.88 14.51
N ASP A 944 -24.25 42.72 14.82
CA ASP A 944 -25.35 42.52 15.80
C ASP A 944 -25.92 41.09 15.66
N SER A 945 -25.51 40.18 16.55
CA SER A 945 -25.91 38.77 16.54
C SER A 945 -27.15 38.48 17.40
N SER A 946 -27.99 39.48 17.72
CA SER A 946 -29.07 39.31 18.71
C SER A 946 -30.53 39.35 18.21
N GLU A 947 -30.82 39.47 16.91
CA GLU A 947 -32.23 39.51 16.42
C GLU A 947 -32.68 38.40 15.44
N PHE A 948 -31.85 37.41 15.10
CA PHE A 948 -32.22 36.39 14.10
C PHE A 948 -32.67 35.04 14.68
N LEU A 949 -33.72 35.05 15.50
CA LEU A 949 -34.53 33.84 15.73
C LEU A 949 -36.00 34.20 15.63
N THR A 950 -36.59 33.92 14.46
CA THR A 950 -37.97 33.50 14.17
C THR A 950 -38.51 34.13 12.88
N HIS A 951 -38.44 33.41 11.76
CA HIS A 951 -39.58 33.06 10.90
C HIS A 951 -39.10 32.47 9.57
N SER A 952 -39.69 31.33 9.24
CA SER A 952 -39.58 30.59 7.99
C SER A 952 -40.34 31.29 6.85
N GLU A 953 -39.66 31.55 5.73
CA GLU A 953 -40.22 31.47 4.35
C GLU A 953 -39.10 31.69 3.29
N PRO A 954 -38.96 30.83 2.25
CA PRO A 954 -37.92 30.99 1.23
C PRO A 954 -38.42 31.72 -0.04
N ALA A 955 -37.46 32.25 -0.80
CA ALA A 955 -37.51 32.51 -2.25
C ALA A 955 -37.93 33.90 -2.84
N THR A 956 -37.94 35.03 -2.10
CA THR A 956 -38.13 36.36 -2.76
C THR A 956 -37.16 37.47 -2.33
N ARG A 957 -35.97 37.10 -1.81
CA ARG A 957 -34.96 38.06 -1.33
C ARG A 957 -33.73 38.24 -2.24
N LEU A 958 -33.42 37.26 -3.10
CA LEU A 958 -32.28 37.32 -4.04
C LEU A 958 -32.44 38.40 -5.12
N GLU A 959 -33.66 38.63 -5.64
CA GLU A 959 -33.88 39.63 -6.70
C GLU A 959 -33.80 41.10 -6.21
N ARG A 960 -34.04 41.37 -4.92
CA ARG A 960 -34.03 42.74 -4.37
C ARG A 960 -32.64 43.27 -4.05
N ASN A 961 -31.65 42.41 -3.86
CA ASN A 961 -30.27 42.82 -3.60
C ASN A 961 -29.50 43.09 -4.90
N ALA A 962 -29.84 42.41 -6.00
CA ALA A 962 -29.30 42.69 -7.33
C ALA A 962 -29.73 44.08 -7.87
N GLU A 963 -30.99 44.50 -7.67
CA GLU A 963 -31.47 45.82 -8.10
C GLU A 963 -30.84 46.99 -7.30
N ASN A 964 -30.49 46.79 -6.02
CA ASN A 964 -29.85 47.83 -5.21
C ASN A 964 -28.37 48.02 -5.53
N ALA A 965 -27.68 46.98 -6.04
CA ALA A 965 -26.30 47.09 -6.50
C ALA A 965 -26.18 47.80 -7.87
N ASP A 966 -27.11 47.57 -8.80
CA ASP A 966 -27.12 48.23 -10.12
C ASP A 966 -27.44 49.74 -10.05
N LEU A 967 -28.16 50.18 -9.01
CA LEU A 967 -28.45 51.60 -8.78
C LEU A 967 -27.25 52.40 -8.27
N ILE A 968 -26.27 51.76 -7.61
CA ILE A 968 -25.05 52.40 -7.11
C ILE A 968 -24.02 52.57 -8.25
N GLY A 969 -23.97 51.62 -9.20
CA GLY A 969 -23.13 51.71 -10.40
C GLY A 969 -23.50 52.89 -11.32
N LYS A 970 -24.78 53.28 -11.38
CA LYS A 970 -25.25 54.43 -12.20
C LYS A 970 -25.00 55.80 -11.56
N ALA A 971 -24.82 55.89 -10.24
CA ALA A 971 -24.57 57.16 -9.56
C ALA A 971 -23.14 57.69 -9.82
N VAL A 972 -22.17 56.78 -9.96
CA VAL A 972 -20.73 57.13 -10.11
C VAL A 972 -20.39 57.61 -11.53
N THR A 973 -21.16 57.23 -12.55
CA THR A 973 -20.93 57.69 -13.94
C THR A 973 -21.39 59.12 -14.25
N THR A 974 -22.10 59.79 -13.34
CA THR A 974 -22.69 61.12 -13.62
C THR A 974 -21.85 62.31 -13.10
N GLU A 975 -20.78 62.08 -12.33
CA GLU A 975 -19.95 63.17 -11.76
C GLU A 975 -18.60 63.41 -12.46
N LEU A 976 -18.32 62.76 -13.60
CA LEU A 976 -17.10 62.99 -14.40
C LEU A 976 -17.36 63.59 -15.79
N SER A 977 -18.43 64.36 -15.97
CA SER A 977 -18.42 65.39 -17.01
C SER A 977 -19.15 66.64 -16.54
N THR A 978 -18.39 67.65 -16.08
CA THR A 978 -18.55 69.07 -16.44
C THR A 978 -17.71 69.96 -15.50
N SER A 979 -16.56 70.45 -16.00
CA SER A 979 -16.22 71.86 -15.82
C SER A 979 -15.23 72.35 -16.89
N SER A 980 -15.74 73.04 -17.90
CA SER A 980 -15.19 74.34 -18.32
C SER A 980 -16.21 75.08 -19.19
N ASN A 981 -16.51 76.31 -18.77
CA ASN A 981 -17.57 77.18 -19.27
C ASN A 981 -17.35 77.73 -20.70
N SER A 982 -18.48 78.12 -21.29
CA SER A 982 -18.74 79.27 -22.20
C SER A 982 -18.75 79.07 -23.73
N GLY A 983 -19.92 79.34 -24.32
CA GLY A 983 -20.06 80.14 -25.55
C GLY A 983 -20.74 79.49 -26.76
N GLY A 984 -21.95 79.97 -27.10
CA GLY A 984 -22.37 80.14 -28.50
C GLY A 984 -23.51 79.27 -29.04
N ILE A 985 -24.69 79.92 -29.12
CA ILE A 985 -25.88 79.66 -29.98
C ILE A 985 -26.70 78.41 -29.69
#